data_AF-A0A9W8GR64-F1
#
_entry.id   AF-A0A9W8GR64-F1
#
_cell.length_a   1.000
_cell.length_b   1.000
_cell.length_c   1.000
_cell.angle_alpha   90.00
_cell.angle_beta   90.00
_cell.angle_gamma   90.00
#
_symmetry.space_group_name_H-M   'P 1'
#
loop_
_entity.id
_entity.type
_entity.pdbx_description
1 polymer ?
#
loop_
_entity_poly.entity_id
_entity_poly.type
_entity_poly.pdbx_seq_one_letter_code
_entity_poly.pdbx_strand_id
1 'polypeptide(L)'
;AIFYPARFLRLHYALNRILAIAASSTKYLKITLIRQEAASLGGDIIVAILTFASLVHSGINWYSQANKVEFRGFTFLDAIYFISRQDGSIPRSTFSEIISMAIVALIAFAVPSRVTRLVDLALKTSAYNKTVALPAASRHALVCGNIELESIRQFLHEFFNADHGPNIFRTTIVILHNDEPSMEMKALLRDPMYANRVFYVKGRATNFKSLKRARIDLATCVYILTRKHSHGTGIEDDANTVLIALALNAFAASANAVSGKPTSPRFQVFAQTLLPGSISHLNYLQTARVICVDEMRMGIMAQNCATPGFATLAFMLSTSVADHVDWDFSGVMAEAIAKSADENWVKSYIHGISQEIYQAHVPTSLIGKSFFKVARYFYRCHGMLIFGLGSFSHNRSPHQHSGNHPSVNSDCGYYQVLLAPRNYILQKYDMLFAISTDVQSVLNAMLYAERVSIKTARVKSIWGVVHEHSKHHVDRRVDDMEKGAPVQTDSPRRMVVRTPPLKPQKTNYISDSDSSYFSPNVMFPAAPSIKGVVRTRIERVARRNDLVPLSISNHIVICDASDLFPRNVELLIQSLKNAYEDEDLSIIILSPGQVDRQRELVLGDFTNVYVVRGTPLAQGDLRRTHIERAQKAIVLGNCNIRADSEGESNDSAAILANMNIQSLCGDGRFVTTELLDVESIRYLDHTQLLGEPLLKRTFMGGHIFMPAMLDTALCQCYFSSHILDVLRHLTFSHAPSDNVASTVATPKAEEEEGIRSFKPGKLSLLYVPDRFIGKRYDTLVLTLMKQHASVPMGLYRIVNHEGQAFASV
;
A
#
# COMPACT_ATOMS: atom_id res chain seq x y z
N ALA A 1 -38.82 -57.04 30.41
CA ALA A 1 -38.87 -55.57 30.62
C ALA A 1 -37.54 -54.99 31.15
N ILE A 2 -36.81 -55.68 32.04
CA ILE A 2 -35.63 -55.14 32.75
C ILE A 2 -34.47 -54.67 31.85
N PHE A 3 -34.29 -55.26 30.66
CA PHE A 3 -33.22 -54.86 29.72
C PHE A 3 -33.55 -53.67 28.81
N TYR A 4 -34.74 -53.08 28.91
CA TYR A 4 -35.17 -51.99 28.03
C TYR A 4 -34.32 -50.70 28.20
N PRO A 5 -33.99 -50.25 29.44
CA PRO A 5 -33.09 -49.11 29.67
C PRO A 5 -31.67 -49.34 29.15
N ALA A 6 -31.17 -50.57 29.24
CA ALA A 6 -29.82 -50.93 28.76
C ALA A 6 -29.67 -50.77 27.24
N ARG A 7 -30.76 -50.88 26.47
CA ARG A 7 -30.75 -50.64 25.01
C ARG A 7 -30.52 -49.16 24.69
N PHE A 8 -31.10 -48.25 25.48
CA PHE A 8 -30.91 -46.81 25.30
C PHE A 8 -29.52 -46.35 25.74
N LEU A 9 -28.95 -46.93 26.80
CA LEU A 9 -27.54 -46.70 27.16
C LEU A 9 -26.57 -47.19 26.08
N ARG A 10 -26.86 -48.33 25.44
CA ARG A 10 -26.08 -48.82 24.29
C ARG A 10 -26.22 -47.88 23.07
N LEU A 11 -27.40 -47.30 22.85
CA LEU A 11 -27.63 -46.28 21.83
C LEU A 11 -26.81 -45.02 22.11
N HIS A 12 -26.76 -44.53 23.35
CA HIS A 12 -25.93 -43.39 23.74
C HIS A 12 -24.44 -43.64 23.49
N TYR A 13 -23.93 -44.82 23.87
CA TYR A 13 -22.53 -45.19 23.60
C TYR A 13 -22.23 -45.26 22.10
N ALA A 14 -23.15 -45.80 21.29
CA ALA A 14 -23.00 -45.85 19.83
C ALA A 14 -23.04 -44.45 19.19
N LEU A 15 -23.95 -43.58 19.64
CA LEU A 15 -24.11 -42.22 19.14
C LEU A 15 -22.89 -41.36 19.46
N ASN A 16 -22.34 -41.47 20.66
CA ASN A 16 -21.11 -40.79 21.07
C ASN A 16 -19.88 -41.30 20.30
N ARG A 17 -19.80 -42.60 19.99
CA ARG A 17 -18.75 -43.12 19.11
C ARG A 17 -18.86 -42.58 17.69
N ILE A 18 -20.07 -42.47 17.14
CA ILE A 18 -20.28 -41.92 15.79
C ILE A 18 -19.90 -40.44 15.76
N LEU A 19 -20.32 -39.65 16.75
CA LEU A 19 -19.95 -38.24 16.85
C LEU A 19 -18.44 -38.05 17.05
N ALA A 20 -17.77 -38.92 17.82
CA ALA A 20 -16.32 -38.90 17.98
C ALA A 20 -15.56 -39.25 16.69
N ILE A 21 -16.04 -40.21 15.91
CA ILE A 21 -15.47 -40.58 14.61
C ILE A 21 -15.73 -39.48 13.57
N ALA A 22 -16.91 -38.86 13.59
CA ALA A 22 -17.22 -37.71 12.75
C ALA A 22 -16.31 -36.51 13.05
N ALA A 23 -15.86 -36.37 14.30
CA ALA A 23 -14.91 -35.34 14.70
C ALA A 23 -13.47 -35.57 14.20
N SER A 24 -13.04 -36.84 14.09
CA SER A 24 -11.68 -37.17 13.62
C SER A 24 -11.59 -37.30 12.09
N SER A 25 -12.71 -37.61 11.42
CA SER A 25 -12.74 -37.84 9.98
C SER A 25 -12.91 -36.53 9.19
N THR A 26 -11.79 -35.98 8.72
CA THR A 26 -11.75 -34.78 7.87
C THR A 26 -12.33 -34.95 6.46
N LYS A 27 -12.64 -36.19 6.03
CA LYS A 27 -13.03 -36.50 4.65
C LYS A 27 -14.53 -36.54 4.36
N TYR A 28 -15.40 -36.91 5.31
CA TYR A 28 -16.79 -37.27 4.97
C TYR A 28 -17.89 -36.41 5.63
N LEU A 29 -17.67 -35.88 6.84
CA LEU A 29 -18.67 -35.06 7.55
C LEU A 29 -17.99 -33.91 8.30
N LYS A 30 -17.95 -32.72 7.69
CA LYS A 30 -17.43 -31.51 8.35
C LYS A 30 -18.46 -30.92 9.30
N ILE A 31 -18.58 -31.51 10.49
CA ILE A 31 -19.39 -30.94 11.57
C ILE A 31 -18.50 -29.99 12.37
N THR A 32 -18.92 -28.73 12.51
CA THR A 32 -18.21 -27.75 13.37
C THR A 32 -18.32 -28.17 14.84
N LEU A 33 -17.30 -27.87 15.65
CA LEU A 33 -17.27 -28.19 17.09
C LEU A 33 -18.56 -27.78 17.84
N ILE A 34 -19.15 -26.62 17.49
CA ILE A 34 -20.43 -26.17 18.07
C ILE A 34 -21.59 -27.09 17.67
N ARG A 35 -21.71 -27.42 16.38
CA ARG A 35 -22.74 -28.36 15.91
C ARG A 35 -22.55 -29.75 16.51
N GLN A 36 -21.31 -30.15 16.80
CA GLN A 36 -21.01 -31.41 17.47
C GLN A 36 -21.43 -31.38 18.94
N GLU A 37 -21.05 -30.35 19.70
CA GLU A 37 -21.47 -30.20 21.11
C GLU A 37 -22.99 -30.02 21.21
N ALA A 38 -23.62 -29.29 20.29
CA ALA A 38 -25.08 -29.19 20.21
C ALA A 38 -25.75 -30.53 19.87
N ALA A 39 -25.19 -31.30 18.93
CA ALA A 39 -25.70 -32.63 18.58
C ALA A 39 -25.48 -33.65 19.70
N SER A 40 -24.37 -33.57 20.43
CA SER A 40 -24.10 -34.38 21.62
C SER A 40 -25.08 -34.04 22.73
N LEU A 41 -25.26 -32.75 23.05
CA LEU A 41 -26.24 -32.29 24.04
C LEU A 41 -27.66 -32.76 23.67
N GLY A 42 -28.07 -32.55 22.42
CA GLY A 42 -29.39 -32.98 21.93
C GLY A 42 -29.55 -34.50 22.00
N GLY A 43 -28.51 -35.25 21.62
CA GLY A 43 -28.49 -36.71 21.73
C GLY A 43 -28.58 -37.20 23.18
N ASP A 44 -27.85 -36.56 24.09
CA ASP A 44 -27.84 -36.87 25.52
C ASP A 44 -29.23 -36.61 26.14
N ILE A 45 -29.87 -35.49 25.79
CA ILE A 45 -31.23 -35.15 26.24
C ILE A 45 -32.24 -36.18 25.70
N ILE A 46 -32.19 -36.51 24.41
CA ILE A 46 -33.11 -37.47 23.79
C ILE A 46 -32.94 -38.85 24.42
N VAL A 47 -31.70 -39.32 24.58
CA VAL A 47 -31.46 -40.63 25.20
C VAL A 47 -31.84 -40.62 26.67
N ALA A 48 -31.59 -39.54 27.40
CA ALA A 48 -32.06 -39.40 28.78
C ALA A 48 -33.58 -39.55 28.85
N ILE A 49 -34.34 -38.81 28.03
CA ILE A 49 -35.82 -38.91 27.97
C ILE A 49 -36.27 -40.34 27.65
N LEU A 50 -35.67 -40.99 26.65
CA LEU A 50 -36.03 -42.36 26.27
C LEU A 50 -35.69 -43.39 27.37
N THR A 51 -34.54 -43.23 28.03
CA THR A 51 -34.11 -44.09 29.14
C THR A 51 -35.04 -43.89 30.35
N PHE A 52 -35.49 -42.66 30.62
CA PHE A 52 -36.42 -42.38 31.70
C PHE A 52 -37.84 -42.88 31.40
N ALA A 53 -38.36 -42.66 30.19
CA ALA A 53 -39.63 -43.24 29.76
C ALA A 53 -39.61 -44.77 29.86
N SER A 54 -38.45 -45.39 29.57
CA SER A 54 -38.27 -46.84 29.71
C SER A 54 -38.31 -47.32 31.16
N LEU A 55 -37.76 -46.55 32.10
CA LEU A 55 -37.75 -46.87 33.53
C LEU A 55 -39.14 -46.68 34.14
N VAL A 56 -39.85 -45.59 33.79
CA VAL A 56 -41.22 -45.34 34.23
C VAL A 56 -42.16 -46.42 33.72
N HIS A 57 -42.10 -46.75 32.43
CA HIS A 57 -42.90 -47.82 31.84
C HIS A 57 -42.62 -49.19 32.47
N SER A 58 -41.34 -49.53 32.69
CA SER A 58 -40.96 -50.79 33.33
C SER A 58 -41.38 -50.83 34.81
N GLY A 59 -41.28 -49.70 35.51
CA GLY A 59 -41.65 -49.54 36.92
C GLY A 59 -43.15 -49.68 37.16
N ILE A 60 -43.97 -49.02 36.35
CA ILE A 60 -45.43 -49.10 36.43
C ILE A 60 -45.91 -50.52 36.09
N ASN A 61 -45.31 -51.15 35.07
CA ASN A 61 -45.63 -52.53 34.72
C ASN A 61 -45.22 -53.53 35.81
N TRP A 62 -44.09 -53.31 36.48
CA TRP A 62 -43.67 -54.13 37.62
C TRP A 62 -44.62 -53.97 38.82
N TYR A 63 -45.01 -52.72 39.13
CA TYR A 63 -45.97 -52.41 40.19
C TYR A 63 -47.36 -53.03 39.91
N SER A 64 -47.81 -52.97 38.65
CA SER A 64 -49.04 -53.63 38.17
C SER A 64 -49.03 -55.13 38.44
N GLN A 65 -47.92 -55.81 38.13
CA GLN A 65 -47.74 -57.24 38.36
C GLN A 65 -47.65 -57.60 39.85
N ALA A 66 -46.93 -56.79 40.64
CA ALA A 66 -46.74 -57.03 42.06
C ALA A 66 -48.04 -56.87 42.88
N ASN A 67 -48.88 -55.90 42.51
CA ASN A 67 -50.12 -55.58 43.26
C ASN A 67 -51.41 -56.13 42.62
N LYS A 68 -51.31 -56.93 41.54
CA LYS A 68 -52.46 -57.48 40.79
C LYS A 68 -53.50 -56.42 40.36
N VAL A 69 -53.04 -55.20 40.07
CA VAL A 69 -53.88 -54.11 39.54
C VAL A 69 -53.66 -54.04 38.04
N GLU A 70 -54.68 -54.35 37.23
CA GLU A 70 -54.62 -54.21 35.77
C GLU A 70 -54.70 -52.73 35.36
N PHE A 71 -53.56 -52.13 35.00
CA PHE A 71 -53.56 -50.88 34.24
C PHE A 71 -53.76 -51.23 32.76
N ARG A 72 -55.01 -51.25 32.29
CA ARG A 72 -55.30 -51.44 30.87
C ARG A 72 -54.72 -50.28 30.05
N GLY A 73 -53.64 -50.55 29.30
CA GLY A 73 -53.21 -49.73 28.18
C GLY A 73 -52.11 -48.70 28.43
N PHE A 74 -51.32 -48.77 29.51
CA PHE A 74 -50.19 -47.84 29.70
C PHE A 74 -49.07 -48.12 28.70
N THR A 75 -48.97 -47.31 27.63
CA THR A 75 -47.97 -47.48 26.58
C THR A 75 -46.67 -46.73 26.92
N PHE A 76 -45.60 -47.02 26.17
CA PHE A 76 -44.34 -46.27 26.28
C PHE A 76 -44.51 -44.79 25.92
N LEU A 77 -45.45 -44.46 25.02
CA LEU A 77 -45.75 -43.08 24.66
C LEU A 77 -46.45 -42.33 25.80
N ASP A 78 -47.30 -43.02 26.57
CA ASP A 78 -47.91 -42.45 27.78
C ASP A 78 -46.87 -42.16 28.87
N ALA A 79 -45.80 -42.95 28.94
CA ALA A 79 -44.65 -42.69 29.81
C ALA A 79 -43.84 -41.45 29.39
N ILE A 80 -43.70 -41.20 28.09
CA ILE A 80 -43.10 -39.95 27.58
C ILE A 80 -44.02 -38.76 27.88
N TYR A 81 -45.33 -38.92 27.67
CA TYR A 81 -46.32 -37.89 27.95
C TYR A 81 -46.31 -37.51 29.44
N PHE A 82 -46.22 -38.49 30.35
CA PHE A 82 -46.08 -38.30 31.79
C PHE A 82 -44.84 -37.49 32.19
N ILE A 83 -43.69 -37.72 31.53
CA ILE A 83 -42.47 -36.92 31.76
C ILE A 83 -42.66 -35.49 31.28
N SER A 84 -43.40 -35.27 30.19
CA SER A 84 -43.60 -33.95 29.58
C SER A 84 -44.65 -33.08 30.27
N ARG A 85 -45.66 -33.71 30.89
CA ARG A 85 -46.81 -33.04 31.48
C ARG A 85 -47.05 -33.67 32.84
N GLN A 86 -46.69 -32.97 33.92
CA GLN A 86 -46.93 -33.37 35.31
C GLN A 86 -48.44 -33.36 35.69
N ASP A 87 -49.34 -33.60 34.74
CA ASP A 87 -50.77 -33.64 34.99
C ASP A 87 -51.15 -35.01 35.59
N GLY A 88 -51.86 -34.96 36.72
CA GLY A 88 -52.10 -36.06 37.66
C GLY A 88 -53.01 -37.20 37.18
N SER A 89 -53.05 -37.48 35.89
CA SER A 89 -53.92 -38.50 35.26
C SER A 89 -53.40 -39.95 35.37
N ILE A 90 -52.28 -40.20 36.06
CA ILE A 90 -51.69 -41.54 36.27
C ILE A 90 -51.51 -41.78 37.78
N PRO A 91 -51.78 -42.98 38.31
CA PRO A 91 -51.74 -43.23 39.75
C PRO A 91 -50.35 -43.00 40.32
N ARG A 92 -50.27 -42.08 41.29
CA ARG A 92 -49.05 -41.72 42.01
C ARG A 92 -48.61 -42.91 42.85
N SER A 93 -47.57 -43.60 42.40
CA SER A 93 -46.83 -44.55 43.25
C SER A 93 -45.64 -43.82 43.88
N THR A 94 -45.32 -44.13 45.13
CA THR A 94 -44.12 -43.61 45.81
C THR A 94 -42.85 -43.88 44.99
N PHE A 95 -42.83 -44.98 44.26
CA PHE A 95 -41.75 -45.34 43.31
C PHE A 95 -41.63 -44.37 42.13
N SER A 96 -42.74 -44.00 41.49
CA SER A 96 -42.74 -43.03 40.38
C SER A 96 -42.38 -41.61 40.83
N GLU A 97 -42.73 -41.23 42.06
CA GLU A 97 -42.39 -39.91 42.62
C GLU A 97 -40.89 -39.79 42.92
N ILE A 98 -40.28 -40.80 43.55
CA ILE A 98 -38.84 -40.83 43.81
C ILE A 98 -38.03 -40.78 42.50
N ILE A 99 -38.45 -41.54 41.49
CA ILE A 99 -37.81 -41.53 40.17
C ILE A 99 -37.98 -40.15 39.51
N SER A 100 -39.16 -39.54 39.58
CA SER A 100 -39.38 -38.20 39.02
C SER A 100 -38.53 -37.11 39.68
N MET A 101 -38.36 -37.14 41.01
CA MET A 101 -37.50 -36.19 41.73
C MET A 101 -36.01 -36.40 41.39
N ALA A 102 -35.56 -37.65 41.32
CA ALA A 102 -34.20 -37.96 40.90
C ALA A 102 -33.91 -37.49 39.45
N ILE A 103 -34.90 -37.57 38.56
CA ILE A 103 -34.81 -37.10 37.17
C ILE A 103 -34.72 -35.58 37.11
N VAL A 104 -35.60 -34.87 37.80
CA VAL A 104 -35.58 -33.40 37.83
C VAL A 104 -34.26 -32.90 38.40
N ALA A 105 -33.75 -33.54 39.46
CA ALA A 105 -32.44 -33.21 40.04
C ALA A 105 -31.28 -33.47 39.05
N LEU A 106 -31.29 -34.60 38.33
CA LEU A 106 -30.24 -34.93 37.37
C LEU A 106 -30.26 -34.01 36.13
N ILE A 107 -31.44 -33.66 35.62
CA ILE A 107 -31.59 -32.68 34.53
C ILE A 107 -31.14 -31.29 34.99
N ALA A 108 -31.58 -30.86 36.18
CA ALA A 108 -31.21 -29.56 36.76
C ALA A 108 -29.71 -29.44 37.02
N PHE A 109 -29.00 -30.53 37.32
CA PHE A 109 -27.54 -30.50 37.53
C PHE A 109 -26.74 -30.66 36.22
N ALA A 110 -27.17 -31.56 35.32
CA ALA A 110 -26.39 -31.91 34.13
C ALA A 110 -26.54 -30.93 32.97
N VAL A 111 -27.75 -30.41 32.72
CA VAL A 111 -28.05 -29.57 31.54
C VAL A 111 -27.37 -28.19 31.62
N PRO A 112 -27.42 -27.45 32.76
CA PRO A 112 -26.86 -26.11 32.80
C PRO A 112 -25.38 -26.05 32.45
N SER A 113 -24.55 -26.95 32.98
CA SER A 113 -23.09 -26.98 32.69
C SER A 113 -22.77 -27.14 31.20
N ARG A 114 -23.56 -27.95 30.49
CA ARG A 114 -23.39 -28.22 29.06
C ARG A 114 -23.92 -27.09 28.19
N VAL A 115 -25.05 -26.49 28.58
CA VAL A 115 -25.59 -25.30 27.92
C VAL A 115 -24.63 -24.12 28.07
N THR A 116 -24.07 -23.89 29.27
CA THR A 116 -23.05 -22.86 29.51
C THR A 116 -21.84 -23.08 28.61
N ARG A 117 -21.34 -24.32 28.50
CA ARG A 117 -20.23 -24.64 27.59
C ARG A 117 -20.58 -24.36 26.12
N LEU A 118 -21.81 -24.64 25.70
CA LEU A 118 -22.27 -24.34 24.33
C LEU A 118 -22.36 -22.83 24.09
N VAL A 119 -22.88 -22.07 25.05
CA VAL A 119 -22.92 -20.60 25.02
C VAL A 119 -21.50 -20.03 24.99
N ASP A 120 -20.59 -20.52 25.82
CA ASP A 120 -19.18 -20.11 25.82
C ASP A 120 -18.50 -20.39 24.47
N LEU A 121 -18.78 -21.55 23.86
CA LEU A 121 -18.25 -21.88 22.53
C LEU A 121 -18.86 -21.00 21.43
N ALA A 122 -20.14 -20.65 21.54
CA ALA A 122 -20.81 -19.73 20.63
C ALA A 122 -20.26 -18.31 20.76
N LEU A 123 -20.07 -17.82 21.99
CA LEU A 123 -19.47 -16.50 22.26
C LEU A 123 -18.00 -16.44 21.83
N LYS A 124 -17.25 -17.54 21.95
CA LYS A 124 -15.86 -17.64 21.45
C LYS A 124 -15.76 -17.72 19.92
N THR A 125 -16.86 -17.92 19.19
CA THR A 125 -16.81 -17.84 17.73
C THR A 125 -16.80 -16.41 17.25
N SER A 126 -15.68 -16.04 16.64
CA SER A 126 -15.54 -14.74 15.99
C SER A 126 -16.57 -14.57 14.89
N ALA A 127 -17.31 -13.46 14.91
CA ALA A 127 -18.23 -13.07 13.84
C ALA A 127 -17.51 -12.93 12.48
N TYR A 128 -16.21 -12.63 12.52
CA TYR A 128 -15.33 -12.40 11.37
C TYR A 128 -14.68 -13.69 10.82
N ASN A 129 -15.07 -14.87 11.33
CA ASN A 129 -14.55 -16.15 10.87
C ASN A 129 -15.29 -16.70 9.62
N LYS A 130 -16.23 -15.93 9.06
CA LYS A 130 -17.07 -16.33 7.92
C LYS A 130 -16.39 -16.02 6.58
N THR A 131 -16.78 -16.75 5.53
CA THR A 131 -16.40 -16.40 4.15
C THR A 131 -17.10 -15.11 3.74
N VAL A 132 -16.37 -14.20 3.09
CA VAL A 132 -16.95 -12.93 2.63
C VAL A 132 -17.96 -13.17 1.52
N ALA A 133 -19.15 -12.62 1.69
CA ALA A 133 -20.17 -12.56 0.65
C ALA A 133 -19.97 -11.27 -0.15
N LEU A 134 -19.19 -11.35 -1.22
CA LEU A 134 -18.98 -10.23 -2.12
C LEU A 134 -20.23 -9.98 -2.98
N PRO A 135 -20.59 -8.71 -3.25
CA PRO A 135 -21.63 -8.37 -4.22
C PRO A 135 -21.40 -9.06 -5.58
N ALA A 136 -22.48 -9.40 -6.29
CA ALA A 136 -22.37 -10.01 -7.60
C ALA A 136 -21.62 -9.07 -8.58
N ALA A 137 -20.62 -9.59 -9.29
CA ALA A 137 -19.77 -8.87 -10.25
C ALA A 137 -18.82 -7.78 -9.68
N SER A 138 -18.62 -7.66 -8.37
CA SER A 138 -17.64 -6.71 -7.81
C SER A 138 -16.21 -7.23 -7.94
N ARG A 139 -15.32 -6.38 -8.48
CA ARG A 139 -13.87 -6.56 -8.34
C ARG A 139 -13.50 -6.25 -6.89
N HIS A 140 -12.47 -6.89 -6.34
CA HIS A 140 -12.03 -6.54 -4.98
C HIS A 140 -10.52 -6.55 -4.82
N ALA A 141 -10.05 -5.70 -3.91
CA ALA A 141 -8.69 -5.66 -3.44
C ALA A 141 -8.61 -6.34 -2.06
N LEU A 142 -7.56 -7.15 -1.85
CA LEU A 142 -7.27 -7.75 -0.55
C LEU A 142 -6.20 -6.93 0.15
N VAL A 143 -6.40 -6.54 1.40
CA VAL A 143 -5.40 -5.87 2.24
C VAL A 143 -5.02 -6.81 3.37
N CYS A 144 -3.73 -7.11 3.52
CA CYS A 144 -3.20 -7.99 4.56
C CYS A 144 -1.83 -7.49 5.07
N GLY A 145 -1.27 -8.18 6.06
CA GLY A 145 0.02 -7.83 6.66
C GLY A 145 -0.12 -7.38 8.12
N ASN A 146 0.85 -6.59 8.58
CA ASN A 146 0.80 -5.99 9.91
C ASN A 146 0.11 -4.64 9.79
N ILE A 147 -1.18 -4.63 10.11
CA ILE A 147 -2.07 -3.52 9.81
C ILE A 147 -2.23 -2.62 11.04
N GLU A 148 -1.88 -1.34 10.90
CA GLU A 148 -2.19 -0.28 11.86
C GLU A 148 -3.51 0.43 11.49
N LEU A 149 -4.24 0.94 12.48
CA LEU A 149 -5.52 1.62 12.24
C LEU A 149 -5.35 2.86 11.36
N GLU A 150 -4.34 3.68 11.64
CA GLU A 150 -4.11 4.94 10.93
C GLU A 150 -3.77 4.69 9.46
N SER A 151 -2.87 3.73 9.19
CA SER A 151 -2.57 3.31 7.81
C SER A 151 -3.82 2.83 7.05
N ILE A 152 -4.74 2.11 7.71
CA ILE A 152 -6.00 1.71 7.06
C ILE A 152 -6.93 2.89 6.85
N ARG A 153 -7.07 3.79 7.81
CA ARG A 153 -7.91 4.99 7.67
C ARG A 153 -7.47 5.80 6.46
N GLN A 154 -6.17 6.09 6.37
CA GLN A 154 -5.60 6.84 5.25
C GLN A 154 -5.70 6.07 3.92
N PHE A 155 -5.45 4.75 3.93
CA PHE A 155 -5.63 3.91 2.74
C PHE A 155 -7.09 3.91 2.24
N LEU A 156 -8.07 3.77 3.14
CA LEU A 156 -9.49 3.74 2.78
C LEU A 156 -9.98 5.11 2.29
N HIS A 157 -9.54 6.18 2.94
CA HIS A 157 -9.84 7.55 2.52
C HIS A 157 -9.33 7.80 1.10
N GLU A 158 -8.08 7.42 0.82
CA GLU A 158 -7.47 7.57 -0.50
C GLU A 158 -8.16 6.69 -1.56
N PHE A 159 -8.39 5.41 -1.25
CA PHE A 159 -8.95 4.46 -2.21
C PHE A 159 -10.38 4.81 -2.65
N PHE A 160 -11.18 5.35 -1.72
CA PHE A 160 -12.58 5.73 -1.97
C PHE A 160 -12.78 7.22 -2.27
N ASN A 161 -11.70 7.96 -2.54
CA ASN A 161 -11.79 9.35 -2.97
C ASN A 161 -12.57 9.47 -4.30
N ALA A 162 -13.41 10.50 -4.45
CA ALA A 162 -14.20 10.76 -5.65
C ALA A 162 -13.37 10.95 -6.93
N ASP A 163 -12.12 11.42 -6.81
CA ASP A 163 -11.27 11.79 -7.95
C ASP A 163 -10.85 10.59 -8.82
N HIS A 164 -10.84 9.37 -8.27
CA HIS A 164 -10.53 8.16 -9.07
C HIS A 164 -11.67 7.70 -10.00
N GLY A 165 -12.76 8.46 -10.03
CA GLY A 165 -13.86 8.31 -10.98
C GLY A 165 -14.87 7.19 -10.66
N PRO A 166 -15.79 6.88 -11.58
CA PRO A 166 -16.96 6.04 -11.30
C PRO A 166 -16.64 4.54 -11.11
N ASN A 167 -15.44 4.10 -11.45
CA ASN A 167 -15.04 2.70 -11.34
C ASN A 167 -14.86 2.24 -9.89
N ILE A 168 -14.65 3.18 -8.96
CA ILE A 168 -14.48 2.90 -7.53
C ILE A 168 -15.75 2.33 -6.91
N PHE A 169 -16.94 2.80 -7.33
CA PHE A 169 -18.22 2.35 -6.79
C PHE A 169 -18.48 0.85 -7.00
N ARG A 170 -17.73 0.21 -7.91
CA ARG A 170 -17.83 -1.22 -8.22
C ARG A 170 -16.75 -2.08 -7.56
N THR A 171 -15.84 -1.47 -6.81
CA THR A 171 -14.70 -2.15 -6.19
C THR A 171 -14.87 -2.20 -4.67
N THR A 172 -14.64 -3.37 -4.09
CA THR A 172 -14.72 -3.59 -2.63
C THR A 172 -13.35 -3.89 -2.04
N ILE A 173 -13.14 -3.60 -0.77
CA ILE A 173 -11.91 -3.95 -0.04
C ILE A 173 -12.19 -5.07 0.94
N VAL A 174 -11.31 -6.07 0.98
CA VAL A 174 -11.32 -7.14 1.99
C VAL A 174 -10.07 -7.00 2.84
N ILE A 175 -10.23 -6.74 4.14
CA ILE A 175 -9.14 -6.70 5.12
C ILE A 175 -8.99 -8.09 5.73
N LEU A 176 -7.82 -8.70 5.58
CA LEU A 176 -7.46 -9.99 6.16
C LEU A 176 -6.37 -9.79 7.22
N HIS A 177 -6.76 -9.96 8.48
CA HIS A 177 -5.89 -9.70 9.62
C HIS A 177 -6.01 -10.81 10.69
N ASN A 178 -4.96 -11.00 11.48
CA ASN A 178 -4.83 -12.13 12.41
C ASN A 178 -5.84 -12.06 13.56
N ASP A 179 -6.00 -10.87 14.11
CA ASP A 179 -6.77 -10.62 15.33
C ASP A 179 -8.17 -10.09 15.01
N GLU A 180 -9.00 -9.95 16.04
CA GLU A 180 -10.31 -9.29 15.89
C GLU A 180 -10.13 -7.78 15.74
N PRO A 181 -11.02 -7.10 14.99
CA PRO A 181 -10.90 -5.67 14.84
C PRO A 181 -11.07 -4.99 16.21
N SER A 182 -10.20 -4.02 16.49
CA SER A 182 -10.30 -3.15 17.66
C SER A 182 -11.64 -2.39 17.66
N MET A 183 -12.01 -1.79 18.80
CA MET A 183 -13.26 -1.01 18.88
C MET A 183 -13.27 0.16 17.88
N GLU A 184 -12.12 0.80 17.69
CA GLU A 184 -11.93 1.87 16.72
C GLU A 184 -12.00 1.36 15.27
N MET A 185 -11.38 0.22 14.95
CA MET A 185 -11.52 -0.39 13.62
C MET A 185 -12.98 -0.78 13.35
N LYS A 186 -13.72 -1.27 14.36
CA LYS A 186 -15.16 -1.54 14.23
C LYS A 186 -15.96 -0.26 13.99
N ALA A 187 -15.59 0.86 14.62
CA ALA A 187 -16.22 2.16 14.38
C ALA A 187 -15.96 2.60 12.93
N LEU A 188 -14.72 2.52 12.46
CA LEU A 188 -14.34 2.83 11.07
C LEU A 188 -15.13 1.96 10.07
N LEU A 189 -15.23 0.66 10.29
CA LEU A 189 -15.98 -0.25 9.41
C LEU A 189 -17.50 -0.02 9.42
N ARG A 190 -18.05 0.65 10.44
CA ARG A 190 -19.49 0.98 10.53
C ARG A 190 -19.83 2.31 9.86
N ASP A 191 -18.83 3.11 9.53
CA ASP A 191 -19.02 4.35 8.79
C ASP A 191 -19.85 4.08 7.52
N PRO A 192 -20.92 4.85 7.24
CA PRO A 192 -21.72 4.72 6.02
C PRO A 192 -20.90 4.69 4.73
N MET A 193 -19.75 5.38 4.70
CA MET A 193 -18.83 5.36 3.57
C MET A 193 -18.25 3.96 3.32
N TYR A 194 -17.96 3.19 4.38
CA TYR A 194 -17.24 1.90 4.30
C TYR A 194 -18.13 0.67 4.52
N ALA A 195 -19.25 0.78 5.23
CA ALA A 195 -20.04 -0.36 5.73
C ALA A 195 -20.47 -1.39 4.67
N ASN A 196 -20.74 -0.95 3.43
CA ASN A 196 -21.15 -1.82 2.32
C ASN A 196 -20.02 -2.13 1.32
N ARG A 197 -18.81 -1.62 1.56
CA ARG A 197 -17.68 -1.66 0.63
C ARG A 197 -16.42 -2.31 1.22
N VAL A 198 -16.29 -2.31 2.55
CA VAL A 198 -15.12 -2.85 3.26
C VAL A 198 -15.54 -4.02 4.14
N PHE A 199 -14.93 -5.17 3.92
CA PHE A 199 -15.21 -6.41 4.66
C PHE A 199 -13.99 -6.85 5.46
N TYR A 200 -14.20 -7.33 6.68
CA TYR A 200 -13.12 -7.82 7.54
C TYR A 200 -13.17 -9.34 7.71
N VAL A 201 -12.04 -10.01 7.53
CA VAL A 201 -11.86 -11.45 7.72
C VAL A 201 -10.77 -11.71 8.75
N LYS A 202 -11.12 -12.46 9.79
CA LYS A 202 -10.15 -12.91 10.79
C LYS A 202 -9.38 -14.13 10.25
N GLY A 203 -8.07 -13.99 10.10
CA GLY A 203 -7.14 -15.08 9.80
C GLY A 203 -5.79 -14.62 9.24
N ARG A 204 -4.80 -15.52 9.30
CA ARG A 204 -3.47 -15.30 8.72
C ARG A 204 -3.48 -15.40 7.20
N ALA A 205 -2.83 -14.45 6.52
CA ALA A 205 -2.63 -14.48 5.07
C ALA A 205 -1.70 -15.61 4.60
N THR A 206 -0.89 -16.18 5.50
CA THR A 206 -0.08 -17.38 5.23
C THR A 206 -0.90 -18.67 5.15
N ASN A 207 -2.17 -18.65 5.61
CA ASN A 207 -3.04 -19.82 5.59
C ASN A 207 -4.01 -19.81 4.40
N PHE A 208 -3.93 -20.85 3.57
CA PHE A 208 -4.77 -21.04 2.39
C PHE A 208 -6.27 -21.04 2.70
N LYS A 209 -6.70 -21.55 3.87
CA LYS A 209 -8.11 -21.52 4.28
C LYS A 209 -8.61 -20.09 4.50
N SER A 210 -7.77 -19.23 5.05
CA SER A 210 -8.10 -17.81 5.26
C SER A 210 -8.15 -17.06 3.94
N LEU A 211 -7.18 -17.29 3.05
CA LEU A 211 -7.17 -16.72 1.70
C LEU A 211 -8.43 -17.09 0.89
N LYS A 212 -8.87 -18.36 0.97
CA LYS A 212 -10.14 -18.78 0.33
C LYS A 212 -11.36 -18.09 0.92
N ARG A 213 -11.40 -17.88 2.24
CA ARG A 213 -12.50 -17.15 2.91
C ARG A 213 -12.52 -15.68 2.52
N ALA A 214 -11.34 -15.09 2.29
CA ALA A 214 -11.17 -13.75 1.76
C ALA A 214 -11.40 -13.64 0.24
N ARG A 215 -11.80 -14.75 -0.42
CA ARG A 215 -12.12 -14.80 -1.86
C ARG A 215 -10.99 -14.34 -2.78
N ILE A 216 -9.72 -14.59 -2.40
CA ILE A 216 -8.55 -14.20 -3.22
C ILE A 216 -8.62 -14.69 -4.68
N ASP A 217 -9.38 -15.76 -4.94
CA ASP A 217 -9.62 -16.29 -6.28
C ASP A 217 -10.26 -15.29 -7.25
N LEU A 218 -10.97 -14.27 -6.72
CA LEU A 218 -11.60 -13.19 -7.46
C LEU A 218 -10.89 -11.83 -7.28
N ALA A 219 -9.75 -11.80 -6.57
CA ALA A 219 -9.07 -10.54 -6.25
C ALA A 219 -8.37 -9.97 -7.49
N THR A 220 -8.42 -8.65 -7.66
CA THR A 220 -7.64 -7.95 -8.69
C THR A 220 -6.22 -7.64 -8.25
N CYS A 221 -6.06 -7.34 -6.97
CA CYS A 221 -4.78 -7.02 -6.37
C CYS A 221 -4.75 -7.38 -4.88
N VAL A 222 -3.55 -7.50 -4.35
CA VAL A 222 -3.28 -7.75 -2.93
C VAL A 222 -2.28 -6.72 -2.41
N TYR A 223 -2.66 -6.00 -1.36
CA TYR A 223 -1.79 -5.10 -0.60
C TYR A 223 -1.23 -5.83 0.60
N ILE A 224 0.09 -5.82 0.75
CA ILE A 224 0.81 -6.29 1.93
C ILE A 224 1.38 -5.06 2.64
N LEU A 225 0.69 -4.62 3.69
CA LEU A 225 1.10 -3.48 4.50
C LEU A 225 2.01 -3.94 5.64
N THR A 226 2.95 -3.06 6.02
CA THR A 226 3.92 -3.33 7.10
C THR A 226 3.76 -2.32 8.23
N ARG A 227 4.17 -2.72 9.44
CA ARG A 227 4.17 -1.82 10.59
C ARG A 227 5.34 -0.86 10.47
N LYS A 228 5.08 0.43 10.25
CA LYS A 228 6.13 1.43 10.04
C LYS A 228 6.89 1.76 11.33
N HIS A 229 6.21 1.73 12.47
CA HIS A 229 6.75 2.19 13.76
C HIS A 229 6.94 1.05 14.75
N SER A 230 7.50 -0.08 14.30
CA SER A 230 7.73 -1.23 15.19
C SER A 230 8.96 -1.05 16.10
N HIS A 231 8.85 -1.55 17.34
CA HIS A 231 9.99 -1.74 18.23
C HIS A 231 10.90 -2.84 17.68
N GLY A 232 11.99 -2.46 17.03
CA GLY A 232 12.97 -3.42 16.51
C GLY A 232 13.61 -2.95 15.22
N THR A 233 14.42 -3.82 14.62
CA THR A 233 15.19 -3.54 13.39
C THR A 233 14.38 -3.59 12.10
N GLY A 234 13.06 -3.85 12.17
CA GLY A 234 12.19 -4.05 11.00
C GLY A 234 12.32 -5.41 10.31
N ILE A 235 13.27 -6.25 10.72
CA ILE A 235 13.53 -7.58 10.13
C ILE A 235 12.32 -8.51 10.27
N GLU A 236 11.65 -8.52 11.43
CA GLU A 236 10.51 -9.39 11.68
C GLU A 236 9.30 -9.02 10.80
N ASP A 237 9.00 -7.73 10.69
CA ASP A 237 7.90 -7.24 9.86
C ASP A 237 8.15 -7.53 8.37
N ASP A 238 9.40 -7.36 7.91
CA ASP A 238 9.79 -7.71 6.55
C ASP A 238 9.75 -9.23 6.29
N ALA A 239 10.20 -10.04 7.25
CA ALA A 239 10.12 -11.49 7.14
C ALA A 239 8.66 -11.96 7.03
N ASN A 240 7.74 -11.33 7.77
CA ASN A 240 6.31 -11.59 7.64
C ASN A 240 5.78 -11.19 6.25
N THR A 241 6.15 -10.02 5.75
CA THR A 241 5.79 -9.56 4.40
C THR A 241 6.24 -10.54 3.33
N VAL A 242 7.51 -10.99 3.38
CA VAL A 242 8.08 -11.99 2.46
C VAL A 242 7.33 -13.33 2.57
N LEU A 243 7.02 -13.79 3.79
CA LEU A 243 6.29 -15.03 4.02
C LEU A 243 4.86 -14.99 3.45
N ILE A 244 4.17 -13.87 3.62
CA ILE A 244 2.85 -13.64 3.02
C ILE A 244 2.96 -13.71 1.49
N ALA A 245 3.95 -13.03 0.92
CA ALA A 245 4.15 -12.99 -0.53
C ALA A 245 4.44 -14.39 -1.11
N LEU A 246 5.25 -15.20 -0.41
CA LEU A 246 5.48 -16.62 -0.74
C LEU A 246 4.19 -17.44 -0.69
N ALA A 247 3.35 -17.24 0.34
CA ALA A 247 2.09 -17.95 0.48
C ALA A 247 1.09 -17.59 -0.64
N LEU A 248 1.04 -16.33 -1.05
CA LEU A 248 0.22 -15.86 -2.18
C LEU A 248 0.66 -16.51 -3.50
N ASN A 249 1.97 -16.59 -3.74
CA ASN A 249 2.52 -17.26 -4.92
C ASN A 249 2.21 -18.76 -4.93
N ALA A 250 2.40 -19.43 -3.80
CA ALA A 250 2.05 -20.84 -3.66
C ALA A 250 0.54 -21.09 -3.88
N PHE A 251 -0.31 -20.18 -3.41
CA PHE A 251 -1.75 -20.24 -3.65
C PHE A 251 -2.08 -20.10 -5.15
N ALA A 252 -1.49 -19.11 -5.82
CA ALA A 252 -1.66 -18.88 -7.25
C ALA A 252 -1.19 -20.10 -8.08
N ALA A 253 -0.04 -20.67 -7.74
CA ALA A 253 0.48 -21.88 -8.37
C ALA A 253 -0.46 -23.09 -8.19
N SER A 254 -0.99 -23.27 -6.97
CA SER A 254 -1.96 -24.34 -6.68
C SER A 254 -3.26 -24.18 -7.46
N ALA A 255 -3.77 -22.95 -7.60
CA ALA A 255 -4.99 -22.67 -8.37
C ALA A 255 -4.80 -22.97 -9.87
N ASN A 256 -3.63 -22.66 -10.41
CA ASN A 256 -3.28 -22.92 -11.80
C ASN A 256 -3.19 -24.43 -12.10
N ALA A 257 -2.57 -25.20 -11.19
CA ALA A 257 -2.46 -26.67 -11.31
C ALA A 257 -3.83 -27.36 -11.42
N VAL A 258 -4.85 -26.88 -10.70
CA VAL A 258 -6.21 -27.42 -10.74
C VAL A 258 -6.94 -27.05 -12.03
N SER A 259 -6.63 -25.89 -12.62
CA SER A 259 -7.32 -25.40 -13.83
C SER A 259 -6.75 -25.91 -15.15
N GLY A 260 -5.59 -26.59 -15.14
CA GLY A 260 -4.97 -27.20 -16.32
C GLY A 260 -4.51 -26.23 -17.41
N LYS A 261 -4.68 -24.91 -17.21
CA LYS A 261 -4.17 -23.86 -18.10
C LYS A 261 -3.06 -23.08 -17.39
N PRO A 262 -1.93 -22.81 -18.05
CA PRO A 262 -0.94 -21.86 -17.56
C PRO A 262 -1.52 -20.45 -17.70
N THR A 263 -2.37 -20.04 -16.76
CA THR A 263 -2.82 -18.66 -16.67
C THR A 263 -1.83 -17.85 -15.84
N SER A 264 -1.47 -16.68 -16.34
CA SER A 264 -0.71 -15.65 -15.63
C SER A 264 -1.27 -15.40 -14.22
N PRO A 265 -0.44 -14.95 -13.27
CA PRO A 265 -0.87 -14.60 -11.92
C PRO A 265 -2.12 -13.72 -11.97
N ARG A 266 -3.20 -14.16 -11.30
CA ARG A 266 -4.53 -13.56 -11.41
C ARG A 266 -4.65 -12.18 -10.76
N PHE A 267 -3.70 -11.81 -9.90
CA PHE A 267 -3.70 -10.57 -9.14
C PHE A 267 -2.31 -9.92 -9.11
N GLN A 268 -2.29 -8.58 -9.05
CA GLN A 268 -1.07 -7.81 -8.80
C GLN A 268 -0.78 -7.74 -7.29
N VAL A 269 0.49 -7.75 -6.90
CA VAL A 269 0.88 -7.62 -5.49
C VAL A 269 1.53 -6.25 -5.28
N PHE A 270 1.07 -5.53 -4.27
CA PHE A 270 1.64 -4.26 -3.82
C PHE A 270 2.13 -4.48 -2.40
N ALA A 271 3.42 -4.38 -2.15
CA ALA A 271 4.00 -4.72 -0.85
C ALA A 271 4.88 -3.60 -0.30
N GLN A 272 4.89 -3.47 1.03
CA GLN A 272 5.79 -2.58 1.75
C GLN A 272 6.85 -3.39 2.48
N THR A 273 8.10 -2.97 2.37
CA THR A 273 9.20 -3.44 3.23
C THR A 273 9.78 -2.25 3.98
N LEU A 274 10.45 -2.50 5.10
CA LEU A 274 11.19 -1.52 5.87
C LEU A 274 12.66 -1.48 5.45
N LEU A 275 13.25 -2.63 5.11
CA LEU A 275 14.66 -2.74 4.77
C LEU A 275 14.88 -2.84 3.25
N PRO A 276 15.86 -2.13 2.68
CA PRO A 276 16.20 -2.24 1.27
C PRO A 276 16.60 -3.67 0.86
N GLY A 277 17.32 -4.39 1.73
CA GLY A 277 17.76 -5.76 1.46
C GLY A 277 16.60 -6.74 1.23
N SER A 278 15.46 -6.51 1.89
CA SER A 278 14.27 -7.36 1.80
C SER A 278 13.60 -7.34 0.43
N ILE A 279 13.77 -6.26 -0.33
CA ILE A 279 13.20 -6.13 -1.68
C ILE A 279 13.71 -7.25 -2.58
N SER A 280 15.00 -7.59 -2.47
CA SER A 280 15.62 -8.66 -3.27
C SER A 280 14.91 -10.01 -3.11
N HIS A 281 14.38 -10.28 -1.92
CA HIS A 281 13.62 -11.49 -1.64
C HIS A 281 12.24 -11.50 -2.27
N LEU A 282 11.71 -10.38 -2.75
CA LEU A 282 10.40 -10.30 -3.40
C LEU A 282 10.52 -10.25 -4.93
N ASN A 283 11.72 -10.04 -5.48
CA ASN A 283 11.97 -9.92 -6.92
C ASN A 283 11.58 -11.16 -7.76
N TYR A 284 11.45 -12.34 -7.13
CA TYR A 284 10.97 -13.54 -7.82
C TYR A 284 9.48 -13.44 -8.20
N LEU A 285 8.72 -12.57 -7.54
CA LEU A 285 7.33 -12.27 -7.85
C LEU A 285 7.30 -11.26 -8.99
N GLN A 286 7.19 -11.76 -10.22
CA GLN A 286 7.17 -10.91 -11.42
C GLN A 286 6.03 -9.87 -11.42
N THR A 287 4.99 -10.04 -10.59
CA THR A 287 3.87 -9.11 -10.45
C THR A 287 3.87 -8.28 -9.18
N ALA A 288 4.91 -8.39 -8.32
CA ALA A 288 5.00 -7.59 -7.12
C ALA A 288 5.65 -6.23 -7.41
N ARG A 289 4.95 -5.16 -7.04
CA ARG A 289 5.55 -3.84 -6.85
C ARG A 289 5.82 -3.65 -5.37
N VAL A 290 7.09 -3.37 -5.06
CA VAL A 290 7.56 -3.29 -3.67
C VAL A 290 8.09 -1.90 -3.42
N ILE A 291 7.63 -1.27 -2.35
CA ILE A 291 8.19 -0.02 -1.83
C ILE A 291 8.95 -0.30 -0.55
N CYS A 292 10.19 0.17 -0.48
CA CYS A 292 10.90 0.24 0.78
C CYS A 292 10.58 1.57 1.47
N VAL A 293 9.90 1.48 2.60
CA VAL A 293 9.40 2.62 3.37
C VAL A 293 10.56 3.44 3.91
N ASP A 294 11.55 2.84 4.58
CA ASP A 294 12.66 3.60 5.16
C ASP A 294 13.55 4.21 4.05
N GLU A 295 13.74 3.53 2.92
CA GLU A 295 14.45 4.09 1.75
C GLU A 295 13.75 5.35 1.24
N MET A 296 12.45 5.26 0.93
CA MET A 296 11.69 6.40 0.42
C MET A 296 11.55 7.52 1.45
N ARG A 297 11.30 7.18 2.72
CA ARG A 297 11.23 8.12 3.85
C ARG A 297 12.49 8.96 3.96
N MET A 298 13.65 8.30 4.05
CA MET A 298 14.94 8.98 4.18
C MET A 298 15.32 9.74 2.91
N GLY A 299 15.01 9.18 1.74
CA GLY A 299 15.23 9.85 0.46
C GLY A 299 14.43 11.14 0.33
N ILE A 300 13.13 11.13 0.65
CA ILE A 300 12.26 12.32 0.53
C ILE A 300 12.72 13.38 1.53
N MET A 301 13.08 13.00 2.75
CA MET A 301 13.65 13.94 3.73
C MET A 301 14.95 14.57 3.23
N ALA A 302 15.87 13.77 2.68
CA ALA A 302 17.12 14.27 2.13
C ALA A 302 16.88 15.25 0.97
N GLN A 303 16.00 14.86 0.03
CA GLN A 303 15.66 15.69 -1.11
C GLN A 303 14.91 16.95 -0.70
N ASN A 304 14.03 16.91 0.31
CA ASN A 304 13.40 18.10 0.89
C ASN A 304 14.40 19.01 1.60
N CYS A 305 15.43 18.44 2.20
CA CYS A 305 16.54 19.22 2.73
C CYS A 305 17.33 19.88 1.62
N ALA A 306 17.64 19.22 0.50
CA ALA A 306 18.33 19.85 -0.62
C ALA A 306 17.46 20.91 -1.33
N THR A 307 16.21 20.55 -1.63
CA THR A 307 15.19 21.39 -2.28
C THR A 307 13.98 21.59 -1.35
N PRO A 308 13.96 22.67 -0.54
CA PRO A 308 12.83 22.99 0.34
C PRO A 308 11.48 22.98 -0.37
N GLY A 309 10.46 22.37 0.25
CA GLY A 309 9.12 22.24 -0.33
C GLY A 309 8.90 20.96 -1.14
N PHE A 310 9.94 20.16 -1.41
CA PHE A 310 9.80 18.90 -2.14
C PHE A 310 8.90 17.89 -1.42
N ALA A 311 8.98 17.76 -0.09
CA ALA A 311 8.14 16.83 0.66
C ALA A 311 6.65 17.16 0.47
N THR A 312 6.29 18.44 0.57
CA THR A 312 4.93 18.93 0.33
C THR A 312 4.51 18.73 -1.13
N LEU A 313 5.39 19.04 -2.09
CA LEU A 313 5.11 18.81 -3.51
C LEU A 313 4.86 17.33 -3.81
N ALA A 314 5.72 16.44 -3.29
CA ALA A 314 5.56 15.00 -3.45
C ALA A 314 4.25 14.52 -2.81
N PHE A 315 3.86 15.10 -1.67
CA PHE A 315 2.58 14.80 -1.00
C PHE A 315 1.40 15.18 -1.87
N MET A 316 1.33 16.44 -2.28
CA MET A 316 0.22 16.96 -3.08
C MET A 316 0.07 16.20 -4.41
N LEU A 317 1.17 15.79 -5.04
CA LEU A 317 1.14 15.07 -6.31
C LEU A 317 0.80 13.57 -6.19
N SER A 318 0.83 13.00 -4.97
CA SER A 318 0.65 11.56 -4.73
C SER A 318 -0.50 11.20 -3.79
N THR A 319 -1.20 12.20 -3.26
CA THR A 319 -2.36 12.04 -2.40
C THR A 319 -3.52 12.82 -3.01
N SER A 320 -4.64 12.14 -3.24
CA SER A 320 -5.84 12.80 -3.76
C SER A 320 -6.54 13.57 -2.66
N VAL A 321 -6.86 14.83 -2.95
CA VAL A 321 -7.56 15.72 -2.03
C VAL A 321 -8.93 16.01 -2.60
N ALA A 322 -9.94 15.28 -2.14
CA ALA A 322 -11.28 15.30 -2.72
C ALA A 322 -11.91 16.70 -2.69
N ASP A 323 -12.39 17.17 -3.83
CA ASP A 323 -13.18 18.41 -3.96
C ASP A 323 -14.57 18.33 -3.29
N HIS A 324 -14.99 17.16 -2.79
CA HIS A 324 -16.41 16.85 -2.49
C HIS A 324 -16.71 16.17 -1.14
N VAL A 325 -15.74 16.00 -0.24
CA VAL A 325 -15.98 15.42 1.09
C VAL A 325 -15.96 16.51 2.13
N ASP A 326 -17.06 17.27 2.29
CA ASP A 326 -17.30 18.24 3.39
C ASP A 326 -16.12 19.13 3.81
N TRP A 327 -15.11 19.27 2.95
CA TRP A 327 -14.23 20.40 2.94
C TRP A 327 -15.12 21.46 2.38
N ASP A 328 -15.66 22.28 3.26
CA ASP A 328 -16.35 23.50 2.88
C ASP A 328 -15.30 24.41 2.27
N PHE A 329 -14.74 24.03 1.12
CA PHE A 329 -13.68 24.74 0.45
C PHE A 329 -14.21 26.10 0.05
N SER A 330 -15.52 26.23 -0.19
CA SER A 330 -16.18 27.54 -0.28
C SER A 330 -16.15 28.32 1.04
N GLY A 331 -16.48 27.70 2.18
CA GLY A 331 -16.48 28.34 3.51
C GLY A 331 -15.09 28.65 4.08
N VAL A 332 -14.18 27.67 4.07
CA VAL A 332 -12.77 27.77 4.50
C VAL A 332 -11.98 28.66 3.55
N MET A 333 -12.20 28.60 2.23
CA MET A 333 -11.56 29.55 1.31
C MET A 333 -12.15 30.94 1.52
N ALA A 334 -13.45 31.11 1.73
CA ALA A 334 -14.03 32.43 2.06
C ALA A 334 -13.47 32.99 3.38
N GLU A 335 -13.28 32.15 4.41
CA GLU A 335 -12.72 32.57 5.70
C GLU A 335 -11.20 32.82 5.62
N ALA A 336 -10.46 31.96 4.92
CA ALA A 336 -9.04 32.10 4.60
C ALA A 336 -8.77 33.39 3.81
N ILE A 337 -9.55 33.61 2.76
CA ILE A 337 -9.51 34.80 1.90
C ILE A 337 -9.88 36.03 2.73
N ALA A 338 -10.93 35.98 3.55
CA ALA A 338 -11.36 37.09 4.38
C ALA A 338 -10.33 37.49 5.46
N LYS A 339 -9.54 36.53 5.97
CA LYS A 339 -8.50 36.79 6.98
C LYS A 339 -7.12 37.12 6.39
N SER A 340 -6.84 36.76 5.14
CA SER A 340 -5.56 37.04 4.48
C SER A 340 -5.57 38.42 3.80
N ALA A 341 -4.53 39.24 4.06
CA ALA A 341 -4.40 40.58 3.45
C ALA A 341 -4.14 40.56 1.92
N ASP A 342 -3.75 39.41 1.36
CA ASP A 342 -3.44 39.24 -0.06
C ASP A 342 -4.01 37.90 -0.58
N GLU A 343 -5.13 37.96 -1.31
CA GLU A 343 -5.90 36.78 -1.75
C GLU A 343 -5.15 35.89 -2.76
N ASN A 344 -4.08 36.39 -3.35
CA ASN A 344 -3.49 35.81 -4.57
C ASN A 344 -2.59 34.59 -4.32
N TRP A 345 -1.87 34.55 -3.19
CA TRP A 345 -0.96 33.44 -2.89
C TRP A 345 -1.72 32.19 -2.43
N VAL A 346 -2.77 32.34 -1.61
CA VAL A 346 -3.64 31.24 -1.16
C VAL A 346 -4.33 30.58 -2.35
N LYS A 347 -4.92 31.38 -3.24
CA LYS A 347 -5.53 30.89 -4.50
C LYS A 347 -4.53 30.11 -5.35
N SER A 348 -3.29 30.58 -5.43
CA SER A 348 -2.22 29.89 -6.18
C SER A 348 -1.85 28.55 -5.54
N TYR A 349 -1.77 28.48 -4.22
CA TYR A 349 -1.43 27.26 -3.48
C TYR A 349 -2.54 26.21 -3.59
N ILE A 350 -3.79 26.62 -3.39
CA ILE A 350 -4.99 25.81 -3.58
C ILE A 350 -5.01 25.19 -4.98
N HIS A 351 -4.74 25.99 -6.01
CA HIS A 351 -4.66 25.48 -7.37
C HIS A 351 -3.54 24.43 -7.52
N GLY A 352 -2.44 24.55 -6.77
CA GLY A 352 -1.38 23.55 -6.73
C GLY A 352 -1.78 22.26 -6.01
N ILE A 353 -2.57 22.34 -4.93
CA ILE A 353 -3.09 21.16 -4.21
C ILE A 353 -3.99 20.32 -5.12
N SER A 354 -4.79 20.97 -5.98
CA SER A 354 -5.69 20.26 -6.92
C SER A 354 -4.99 19.52 -8.06
N GLN A 355 -3.65 19.55 -8.14
CA GLN A 355 -2.90 18.95 -9.24
C GLN A 355 -2.36 17.58 -8.86
N GLU A 356 -2.53 16.60 -9.75
CA GLU A 356 -2.09 15.22 -9.53
C GLU A 356 -1.24 14.70 -10.69
N ILE A 357 -0.52 13.60 -10.46
CA ILE A 357 0.23 12.89 -11.51
C ILE A 357 -0.67 11.88 -12.21
N TYR A 358 -0.87 12.09 -13.50
CA TYR A 358 -1.57 11.17 -14.38
C TYR A 358 -0.64 10.54 -15.42
N GLN A 359 -1.02 9.35 -15.88
CA GLN A 359 -0.34 8.62 -16.92
C GLN A 359 -1.22 8.44 -18.14
N ALA A 360 -0.67 8.64 -19.34
CA ALA A 360 -1.39 8.41 -20.59
C ALA A 360 -0.46 7.91 -21.69
N HIS A 361 -0.96 7.01 -22.54
CA HIS A 361 -0.19 6.54 -23.69
C HIS A 361 0.08 7.66 -24.68
N VAL A 362 1.27 7.64 -25.29
CA VAL A 362 1.60 8.54 -26.40
C VAL A 362 0.61 8.35 -27.56
N PRO A 363 -0.10 9.40 -28.00
CA PRO A 363 -0.94 9.36 -29.19
C PRO A 363 -0.14 8.94 -30.42
N THR A 364 -0.74 8.14 -31.30
CA THR A 364 -0.10 7.61 -32.52
C THR A 364 0.50 8.71 -33.41
N SER A 365 -0.08 9.91 -33.36
CA SER A 365 0.34 11.12 -34.07
C SER A 365 1.64 11.77 -33.59
N LEU A 366 2.02 11.52 -32.34
CA LEU A 366 3.17 12.16 -31.68
C LEU A 366 4.40 11.23 -31.64
N ILE A 367 4.25 9.99 -32.11
CA ILE A 367 5.35 9.05 -32.31
C ILE A 367 6.37 9.66 -33.29
N GLY A 368 7.66 9.52 -32.98
CA GLY A 368 8.75 10.09 -33.76
C GLY A 368 9.02 11.57 -33.50
N LYS A 369 8.33 12.22 -32.56
CA LYS A 369 8.63 13.59 -32.12
C LYS A 369 9.54 13.60 -30.89
N SER A 370 10.34 14.66 -30.77
CA SER A 370 11.15 14.91 -29.57
C SER A 370 10.27 15.20 -28.36
N PHE A 371 10.65 14.65 -27.20
CA PHE A 371 9.97 14.85 -25.92
C PHE A 371 9.67 16.33 -25.62
N PHE A 372 10.68 17.21 -25.63
CA PHE A 372 10.49 18.63 -25.31
C PHE A 372 9.58 19.37 -26.29
N LYS A 373 9.52 18.92 -27.55
CA LYS A 373 8.58 19.48 -28.53
C LYS A 373 7.13 19.12 -28.18
N VAL A 374 6.91 17.90 -27.70
CA VAL A 374 5.59 17.40 -27.28
C VAL A 374 5.17 18.02 -25.96
N ALA A 375 6.07 18.07 -24.96
CA ALA A 375 5.81 18.73 -23.69
C ALA A 375 5.40 20.20 -23.88
N ARG A 376 6.10 20.94 -24.77
CA ARG A 376 5.76 22.32 -25.10
C ARG A 376 4.39 22.46 -25.78
N TYR A 377 4.01 21.50 -26.61
CA TYR A 377 2.70 21.49 -27.27
C TYR A 377 1.57 21.32 -26.26
N PHE A 378 1.67 20.32 -25.37
CA PHE A 378 0.66 20.09 -24.34
C PHE A 378 0.55 21.26 -23.35
N TYR A 379 1.68 21.84 -22.94
CA TYR A 379 1.66 23.00 -22.05
C TYR A 379 0.97 24.21 -22.71
N ARG A 380 1.30 24.51 -23.97
CA ARG A 380 0.74 25.68 -24.67
C ARG A 380 -0.72 25.52 -25.08
N CYS A 381 -1.14 24.32 -25.48
CA CYS A 381 -2.47 24.08 -26.03
C CYS A 381 -3.49 23.64 -24.98
N HIS A 382 -3.04 22.97 -23.91
CA HIS A 382 -3.90 22.33 -22.92
C HIS A 382 -3.58 22.73 -21.48
N GLY A 383 -2.53 23.53 -21.23
CA GLY A 383 -2.12 23.89 -19.87
C GLY A 383 -1.54 22.73 -19.04
N MET A 384 -1.26 21.59 -19.69
CA MET A 384 -0.77 20.38 -19.01
C MET A 384 0.75 20.31 -19.02
N LEU A 385 1.34 19.93 -17.89
CA LEU A 385 2.78 19.79 -17.75
C LEU A 385 3.22 18.33 -17.94
N ILE A 386 3.83 18.02 -19.09
CA ILE A 386 4.48 16.73 -19.30
C ILE A 386 5.92 16.81 -18.77
N PHE A 387 6.23 16.02 -17.74
CA PHE A 387 7.53 16.10 -17.04
C PHE A 387 8.40 14.85 -17.19
N GLY A 388 7.81 13.72 -17.58
CA GLY A 388 8.55 12.48 -17.79
C GLY A 388 7.85 11.54 -18.77
N LEU A 389 8.53 10.44 -19.07
CA LEU A 389 8.00 9.34 -19.86
C LEU A 389 8.39 7.99 -19.29
N GLY A 390 7.54 6.98 -19.47
CA GLY A 390 7.85 5.57 -19.24
C GLY A 390 8.13 4.90 -20.58
N SER A 391 9.38 4.46 -20.80
CA SER A 391 9.78 3.71 -22.00
C SER A 391 9.65 2.22 -21.73
N PHE A 392 9.06 1.47 -22.66
CA PHE A 392 8.96 0.02 -22.54
C PHE A 392 10.32 -0.63 -22.79
N SER A 393 10.87 -1.37 -21.81
CA SER A 393 12.14 -2.08 -21.99
C SER A 393 11.91 -3.46 -22.63
N HIS A 394 12.44 -3.69 -23.84
CA HIS A 394 12.25 -4.93 -24.61
C HIS A 394 13.06 -6.14 -24.09
N ASN A 395 13.75 -6.03 -22.95
CA ASN A 395 14.76 -6.99 -22.50
C ASN A 395 14.24 -8.29 -21.84
N ARG A 396 13.00 -8.71 -22.14
CA ARG A 396 12.55 -10.09 -21.91
C ARG A 396 11.80 -10.57 -23.14
N SER A 397 12.37 -11.56 -23.82
CA SER A 397 11.83 -12.20 -25.02
C SER A 397 10.34 -12.51 -24.84
N PRO A 398 9.46 -12.11 -25.78
CA PRO A 398 8.09 -12.55 -25.79
C PRO A 398 8.07 -14.01 -26.24
N HIS A 399 8.17 -14.95 -25.31
CA HIS A 399 7.80 -16.32 -25.62
C HIS A 399 6.29 -16.37 -25.91
N GLN A 400 5.98 -16.34 -27.21
CA GLN A 400 4.76 -16.79 -27.85
C GLN A 400 3.44 -16.34 -27.22
N HIS A 401 3.03 -15.09 -27.43
CA HIS A 401 1.60 -14.75 -27.53
C HIS A 401 1.38 -14.04 -28.86
N SER A 402 1.24 -14.83 -29.92
CA SER A 402 0.75 -14.34 -31.21
C SER A 402 -0.72 -13.97 -31.06
N GLY A 403 -1.09 -12.74 -31.42
CA GLY A 403 -2.45 -12.40 -31.82
C GLY A 403 -3.42 -12.27 -30.65
N ASN A 404 -3.40 -11.11 -30.00
CA ASN A 404 -4.57 -10.27 -29.75
C ASN A 404 -4.12 -9.03 -28.97
N HIS A 405 -4.83 -7.92 -29.18
CA HIS A 405 -4.56 -6.64 -28.53
C HIS A 405 -4.27 -6.79 -27.03
N PRO A 406 -3.22 -6.15 -26.49
CA PRO A 406 -3.00 -6.10 -25.05
C PRO A 406 -4.20 -5.41 -24.40
N SER A 407 -4.87 -6.11 -23.50
CA SER A 407 -5.90 -5.53 -22.65
C SER A 407 -5.23 -4.64 -21.61
N VAL A 408 -5.79 -3.44 -21.41
CA VAL A 408 -5.35 -2.34 -20.51
C VAL A 408 -5.01 -2.76 -19.06
N ASN A 409 -5.37 -3.97 -18.62
CA ASN A 409 -5.06 -4.50 -17.29
C ASN A 409 -3.88 -5.50 -17.25
N SER A 410 -3.23 -5.75 -18.39
CA SER A 410 -2.12 -6.72 -18.55
C SER A 410 -0.77 -6.06 -18.81
N ASP A 411 -0.72 -4.73 -18.84
CA ASP A 411 0.43 -3.91 -19.25
C ASP A 411 1.52 -3.79 -18.16
N CYS A 412 1.74 -4.83 -17.35
CA CYS A 412 2.81 -4.89 -16.35
C CYS A 412 4.18 -5.22 -16.98
N GLY A 413 4.48 -4.67 -18.17
CA GLY A 413 5.84 -4.66 -18.68
C GLY A 413 6.73 -3.76 -17.83
N TYR A 414 8.02 -4.06 -17.74
CA TYR A 414 8.97 -3.20 -17.03
C TYR A 414 9.13 -1.89 -17.82
N TYR A 415 8.46 -0.84 -17.36
CA TYR A 415 8.64 0.51 -17.86
C TYR A 415 9.83 1.15 -17.15
N GLN A 416 10.80 1.63 -17.92
CA GLN A 416 11.85 2.48 -17.41
C GLN A 416 11.34 3.93 -17.38
N VAL A 417 11.24 4.51 -16.18
CA VAL A 417 10.85 5.92 -16.01
C VAL A 417 12.04 6.82 -16.33
N LEU A 418 11.81 7.77 -17.23
CA LEU A 418 12.79 8.77 -17.65
C LEU A 418 12.21 10.16 -17.38
N LEU A 419 12.86 10.91 -16.48
CA LEU A 419 12.49 12.29 -16.16
C LEU A 419 13.16 13.25 -17.14
N ALA A 420 12.35 14.11 -17.78
CA ALA A 420 12.76 15.12 -18.73
C ALA A 420 13.90 14.71 -19.70
N PRO A 421 13.79 13.57 -20.41
CA PRO A 421 14.92 13.02 -21.15
C PRO A 421 15.30 13.91 -22.34
N ARG A 422 16.59 14.25 -22.40
CA ARG A 422 17.15 15.08 -23.48
C ARG A 422 17.28 14.27 -24.76
N ASN A 423 16.86 14.87 -25.88
CA ASN A 423 16.92 14.29 -27.22
C ASN A 423 16.18 12.95 -27.41
N TYR A 424 15.33 12.53 -26.47
CA TYR A 424 14.54 11.32 -26.63
C TYR A 424 13.43 11.54 -27.66
N ILE A 425 13.26 10.55 -28.53
CA ILE A 425 12.24 10.51 -29.57
C ILE A 425 11.16 9.52 -29.13
N LEU A 426 9.93 9.98 -29.03
CA LEU A 426 8.81 9.16 -28.56
C LEU A 426 8.59 7.93 -29.45
N GLN A 427 8.50 6.77 -28.81
CA GLN A 427 8.29 5.47 -29.42
C GLN A 427 6.83 5.01 -29.27
N LYS A 428 6.51 3.91 -29.96
CA LYS A 428 5.21 3.25 -29.83
C LYS A 428 5.13 2.56 -28.47
N TYR A 429 4.02 2.76 -27.75
CA TYR A 429 3.75 2.25 -26.39
C TYR A 429 4.43 2.99 -25.24
N ASP A 430 5.12 4.10 -25.50
CA ASP A 430 5.58 4.99 -24.43
C ASP A 430 4.40 5.56 -23.64
N MET A 431 4.63 5.74 -22.35
CA MET A 431 3.72 6.41 -21.42
C MET A 431 4.22 7.82 -21.15
N LEU A 432 3.34 8.82 -21.18
CA LEU A 432 3.64 10.19 -20.76
C LEU A 432 3.14 10.39 -19.32
N PHE A 433 3.99 11.00 -18.49
CA PHE A 433 3.61 11.45 -17.16
C PHE A 433 3.25 12.93 -17.22
N ALA A 434 2.02 13.25 -16.83
CA ALA A 434 1.43 14.57 -16.90
C ALA A 434 1.00 15.04 -15.51
N ILE A 435 1.22 16.31 -15.19
CA ILE A 435 0.59 16.99 -14.06
C ILE A 435 -0.61 17.77 -14.60
N SER A 436 -1.79 17.52 -14.04
CA SER A 436 -3.07 18.12 -14.42
C SER A 436 -4.02 18.12 -13.21
N THR A 437 -5.11 18.90 -13.29
CA THR A 437 -6.14 18.94 -12.23
C THR A 437 -7.10 17.77 -12.28
N ASP A 438 -7.25 17.14 -13.44
CA ASP A 438 -8.27 16.11 -13.66
C ASP A 438 -7.86 15.16 -14.79
N VAL A 439 -8.24 13.89 -14.62
CA VAL A 439 -8.05 12.79 -15.58
C VAL A 439 -8.75 13.08 -16.91
N GLN A 440 -9.98 13.64 -16.91
CA GLN A 440 -10.71 13.89 -18.17
C GLN A 440 -9.99 14.94 -19.01
N SER A 441 -9.41 15.96 -18.39
CA SER A 441 -8.59 16.96 -19.05
C SER A 441 -7.40 16.33 -19.78
N VAL A 442 -6.72 15.36 -19.17
CA VAL A 442 -5.63 14.59 -19.78
C VAL A 442 -6.13 13.77 -20.97
N LEU A 443 -7.21 13.01 -20.80
CA LEU A 443 -7.79 12.19 -21.86
C LEU A 443 -8.23 13.02 -23.07
N ASN A 444 -8.89 14.15 -22.82
CA ASN A 444 -9.33 15.08 -23.86
C ASN A 444 -8.17 15.67 -24.65
N ALA A 445 -7.08 16.04 -23.96
CA ALA A 445 -5.87 16.55 -24.62
C ALA A 445 -5.21 15.48 -25.50
N MET A 446 -5.13 14.24 -25.03
CA MET A 446 -4.56 13.12 -25.81
C MET A 446 -5.42 12.80 -27.05
N LEU A 447 -6.74 12.74 -26.89
CA LEU A 447 -7.68 12.53 -28.00
C LEU A 447 -7.64 13.67 -29.02
N TYR A 448 -7.48 14.91 -28.55
CA TYR A 448 -7.36 16.07 -29.43
C TYR A 448 -6.07 15.99 -30.28
N ALA A 449 -4.94 15.63 -29.67
CA ALA A 449 -3.67 15.44 -30.37
C ALA A 449 -3.74 14.34 -31.44
N GLU A 450 -4.53 13.29 -31.21
CA GLU A 450 -4.79 12.24 -32.19
C GLU A 450 -5.66 12.76 -33.37
N ARG A 451 -6.76 13.47 -33.07
CA ARG A 451 -7.68 14.00 -34.10
C ARG A 451 -7.08 15.09 -34.99
N VAL A 452 -6.31 16.02 -34.42
CA VAL A 452 -5.69 17.12 -35.19
C VAL A 452 -4.72 16.56 -36.22
N SER A 453 -3.96 15.53 -35.85
CA SER A 453 -3.02 14.88 -36.75
C SER A 453 -3.72 14.16 -37.90
N ILE A 454 -4.83 13.45 -37.62
CA ILE A 454 -5.64 12.77 -38.66
C ILE A 454 -6.17 13.78 -39.69
N LYS A 455 -6.59 14.99 -39.26
CA LYS A 455 -7.00 16.05 -40.20
C LYS A 455 -5.83 16.54 -41.06
N THR A 456 -4.66 16.79 -40.48
CA THR A 456 -3.47 17.17 -41.27
C THR A 456 -2.91 16.05 -42.14
N ALA A 457 -3.06 14.78 -41.75
CA ALA A 457 -2.64 13.61 -42.52
C ALA A 457 -3.59 13.34 -43.69
N ARG A 458 -4.92 13.49 -43.50
CA ARG A 458 -5.90 13.48 -44.61
C ARG A 458 -5.67 14.64 -45.58
N VAL A 459 -5.33 15.82 -45.09
CA VAL A 459 -5.00 16.96 -45.97
C VAL A 459 -3.70 16.72 -46.74
N LYS A 460 -2.68 16.09 -46.13
CA LYS A 460 -1.45 15.67 -46.83
C LYS A 460 -1.64 14.49 -47.79
N SER A 461 -2.56 13.56 -47.54
CA SER A 461 -2.84 12.45 -48.47
C SER A 461 -3.71 12.89 -49.65
N ILE A 462 -4.41 14.02 -49.54
CA ILE A 462 -5.19 14.61 -50.64
C ILE A 462 -4.33 15.60 -51.46
N TRP A 463 -3.24 16.14 -50.89
CA TRP A 463 -2.30 17.05 -51.56
C TRP A 463 -0.88 16.45 -51.73
N GLY A 464 -0.82 15.15 -51.98
CA GLY A 464 0.39 14.48 -52.46
C GLY A 464 0.38 14.50 -53.99
N VAL A 465 1.09 15.48 -54.56
CA VAL A 465 1.34 15.77 -56.00
C VAL A 465 0.59 17.03 -56.45
N VAL A 466 1.26 18.17 -56.38
CA VAL A 466 1.35 19.19 -57.45
C VAL A 466 2.45 20.17 -57.04
N HIS A 467 3.35 20.41 -58.00
CA HIS A 467 4.46 21.35 -57.93
C HIS A 467 4.01 22.77 -57.57
N GLU A 468 4.91 23.45 -56.88
CA GLU A 468 5.00 24.89 -56.68
C GLU A 468 4.80 25.66 -58.01
N HIS A 469 3.64 26.31 -58.21
CA HIS A 469 3.55 27.53 -59.00
C HIS A 469 2.22 28.30 -58.83
N SER A 470 2.40 29.58 -58.50
CA SER A 470 1.62 30.76 -58.91
C SER A 470 0.20 31.01 -58.39
N LYS A 471 -0.10 32.30 -58.36
CA LYS A 471 -1.20 33.03 -57.72
C LYS A 471 -2.54 32.93 -58.46
N HIS A 472 -3.59 33.33 -57.73
CA HIS A 472 -4.87 33.96 -58.14
C HIS A 472 -6.17 33.12 -58.11
N HIS A 473 -7.12 33.70 -57.35
CA HIS A 473 -8.56 33.89 -57.61
C HIS A 473 -9.54 32.70 -57.77
N VAL A 474 -10.49 32.68 -56.81
CA VAL A 474 -11.97 32.82 -56.98
C VAL A 474 -12.85 31.61 -57.38
N ASP A 475 -13.84 31.42 -56.49
CA ASP A 475 -15.24 30.97 -56.63
C ASP A 475 -15.68 29.51 -56.91
N ARG A 476 -16.75 29.18 -56.15
CA ARG A 476 -17.98 28.41 -56.49
C ARG A 476 -17.83 26.92 -56.83
N ARG A 477 -18.38 25.98 -56.03
CA ARG A 477 -19.79 25.60 -55.70
C ARG A 477 -20.18 24.33 -56.48
N VAL A 478 -20.84 23.41 -55.76
CA VAL A 478 -21.95 22.51 -56.19
C VAL A 478 -21.59 21.14 -56.81
N ASP A 479 -21.90 20.13 -55.98
CA ASP A 479 -22.75 18.94 -56.17
C ASP A 479 -22.40 17.76 -57.09
N ASP A 480 -22.97 16.63 -56.63
CA ASP A 480 -23.33 15.36 -57.27
C ASP A 480 -22.40 14.16 -57.14
N MET A 481 -22.86 12.91 -57.14
CA MET A 481 -24.01 12.19 -56.55
C MET A 481 -23.78 10.72 -56.94
N GLU A 482 -23.84 9.81 -55.96
CA GLU A 482 -24.24 8.38 -56.04
C GLU A 482 -23.61 7.32 -57.00
N LYS A 483 -23.81 6.07 -56.51
CA LYS A 483 -23.82 4.72 -57.15
C LYS A 483 -22.47 3.99 -57.17
N GLY A 484 -22.32 2.73 -56.76
CA GLY A 484 -23.22 1.67 -56.30
C GLY A 484 -22.66 0.28 -56.69
N ALA A 485 -22.28 -0.53 -55.68
CA ALA A 485 -22.24 -2.02 -55.65
C ALA A 485 -21.28 -2.82 -56.62
N PRO A 486 -21.10 -4.17 -56.50
CA PRO A 486 -20.68 -5.00 -55.34
C PRO A 486 -19.72 -6.21 -55.68
N VAL A 487 -19.35 -7.05 -54.66
CA VAL A 487 -18.86 -8.48 -54.73
C VAL A 487 -17.37 -8.68 -55.19
N GLN A 488 -16.48 -9.60 -54.74
CA GLN A 488 -16.53 -11.00 -54.28
C GLN A 488 -15.26 -11.42 -53.48
N THR A 489 -15.39 -12.55 -52.79
CA THR A 489 -14.39 -13.36 -52.06
C THR A 489 -13.34 -14.06 -52.93
N ASP A 490 -12.12 -14.27 -52.43
CA ASP A 490 -11.46 -15.58 -52.58
C ASP A 490 -10.27 -15.82 -51.63
N SER A 491 -10.06 -17.09 -51.27
CA SER A 491 -8.91 -17.60 -50.48
C SER A 491 -7.90 -18.29 -51.41
N PRO A 492 -6.61 -18.43 -51.04
CA PRO A 492 -6.06 -19.79 -51.04
C PRO A 492 -4.91 -20.12 -50.04
N ARG A 493 -5.03 -21.35 -49.51
CA ARG A 493 -4.07 -22.48 -49.38
C ARG A 493 -2.67 -22.38 -48.72
N ARG A 494 -2.43 -23.47 -47.99
CA ARG A 494 -1.33 -23.92 -47.13
C ARG A 494 -0.27 -24.72 -47.91
N MET A 495 1.01 -24.61 -47.56
CA MET A 495 2.07 -25.57 -47.90
C MET A 495 2.71 -26.18 -46.65
N VAL A 496 3.09 -27.46 -46.77
CA VAL A 496 3.70 -28.32 -45.75
C VAL A 496 5.10 -28.70 -46.22
N VAL A 497 6.09 -28.67 -45.32
CA VAL A 497 7.40 -29.33 -45.51
C VAL A 497 7.79 -30.04 -44.21
N ARG A 498 8.21 -31.31 -44.33
CA ARG A 498 8.76 -32.23 -43.28
C ARG A 498 10.30 -32.16 -43.32
N THR A 499 11.06 -32.27 -42.22
CA THR A 499 11.61 -33.45 -41.47
C THR A 499 12.73 -32.92 -40.51
N PRO A 500 13.51 -33.68 -39.67
CA PRO A 500 13.49 -35.08 -39.16
C PRO A 500 13.59 -35.19 -37.59
N PRO A 501 13.70 -36.42 -36.98
CA PRO A 501 13.59 -36.65 -35.51
C PRO A 501 14.90 -37.13 -34.79
N LEU A 502 14.81 -37.32 -33.45
CA LEU A 502 15.67 -38.04 -32.45
C LEU A 502 16.40 -37.10 -31.45
N LYS A 503 16.48 -37.31 -30.12
CA LYS A 503 16.37 -38.46 -29.19
C LYS A 503 16.08 -37.97 -27.74
N PRO A 504 15.61 -38.84 -26.81
CA PRO A 504 15.35 -38.49 -25.41
C PRO A 504 16.55 -38.82 -24.50
N GLN A 505 16.90 -37.96 -23.54
CA GLN A 505 17.83 -38.31 -22.46
C GLN A 505 17.41 -37.77 -21.07
N LYS A 506 17.00 -38.75 -20.25
CA LYS A 506 17.35 -39.03 -18.84
C LYS A 506 17.19 -37.95 -17.78
N THR A 507 16.18 -38.22 -16.95
CA THR A 507 16.10 -37.99 -15.51
C THR A 507 17.38 -38.35 -14.74
N ASN A 508 17.84 -37.45 -13.87
CA ASN A 508 18.67 -37.81 -12.73
C ASN A 508 18.01 -37.28 -11.45
N TYR A 509 17.61 -38.22 -10.60
CA TYR A 509 17.44 -38.03 -9.17
C TYR A 509 18.81 -37.73 -8.57
N ILE A 510 18.90 -36.71 -7.71
CA ILE A 510 19.98 -36.60 -6.72
C ILE A 510 19.30 -36.58 -5.36
N SER A 511 19.67 -37.59 -4.58
CA SER A 511 19.29 -37.89 -3.21
C SER A 511 19.88 -36.90 -2.20
N ASP A 512 19.23 -36.87 -1.03
CA ASP A 512 19.61 -36.20 0.21
C ASP A 512 21.10 -36.23 0.56
N SER A 513 21.65 -35.05 0.85
CA SER A 513 22.48 -34.75 2.03
C SER A 513 23.06 -33.34 1.90
N ASP A 514 22.54 -32.38 2.68
CA ASP A 514 23.38 -31.48 3.49
C ASP A 514 22.50 -30.44 4.20
N SER A 515 22.19 -30.79 5.44
CA SER A 515 21.79 -29.86 6.49
C SER A 515 23.01 -29.06 6.95
N SER A 516 23.05 -27.75 6.69
CA SER A 516 23.80 -26.82 7.55
C SER A 516 23.21 -25.41 7.51
N TYR A 517 22.57 -25.09 8.64
CA TYR A 517 22.53 -23.82 9.34
C TYR A 517 22.84 -22.51 8.59
N PHE A 518 21.80 -21.66 8.52
CA PHE A 518 21.78 -20.28 9.00
C PHE A 518 23.13 -19.53 9.07
N SER A 519 23.28 -18.53 8.22
CA SER A 519 24.10 -17.34 8.50
C SER A 519 23.44 -16.12 7.82
N PRO A 520 23.06 -15.06 8.57
CA PRO A 520 22.48 -13.86 8.00
C PRO A 520 23.60 -12.92 7.56
N ASN A 521 24.18 -13.16 6.37
CA ASN A 521 25.02 -12.16 5.75
C ASN A 521 24.14 -11.20 4.93
N VAL A 522 23.76 -10.10 5.58
CA VAL A 522 23.25 -8.89 4.94
C VAL A 522 24.37 -8.36 4.05
N MET A 523 24.27 -8.61 2.75
CA MET A 523 25.23 -8.13 1.78
C MET A 523 24.70 -6.82 1.20
N PHE A 524 25.22 -5.71 1.70
CA PHE A 524 25.14 -4.43 1.01
C PHE A 524 25.86 -4.56 -0.34
N PRO A 525 25.35 -3.97 -1.45
CA PRO A 525 26.19 -3.76 -2.61
C PRO A 525 27.31 -2.79 -2.19
N ALA A 526 28.53 -3.33 -2.12
CA ALA A 526 29.72 -2.54 -1.88
C ALA A 526 29.81 -1.41 -2.91
N ALA A 527 30.05 -0.18 -2.44
CA ALA A 527 30.49 0.90 -3.32
C ALA A 527 31.66 0.41 -4.19
N PRO A 528 31.75 0.79 -5.47
CA PRO A 528 32.81 0.32 -6.35
C PRO A 528 34.16 0.70 -5.74
N SER A 529 34.90 -0.31 -5.31
CA SER A 529 36.24 -0.15 -4.77
C SER A 529 37.15 0.44 -5.83
N ILE A 530 37.50 1.72 -5.69
CA ILE A 530 38.62 2.31 -6.42
C ILE A 530 39.88 1.61 -5.92
N LYS A 531 40.41 0.70 -6.73
CA LYS A 531 41.65 -0.02 -6.43
C LYS A 531 42.81 0.98 -6.38
N GLY A 532 43.45 1.04 -5.21
CA GLY A 532 44.85 1.44 -5.10
C GLY A 532 45.13 2.81 -4.49
N VAL A 533 44.72 3.07 -3.25
CA VAL A 533 45.49 3.93 -2.32
C VAL A 533 45.26 3.40 -0.91
N VAL A 534 46.34 3.05 -0.21
CA VAL A 534 46.35 2.90 1.25
C VAL A 534 45.98 4.26 1.84
N ARG A 535 44.71 4.45 2.21
CA ARG A 535 44.28 5.60 3.02
C ARG A 535 43.94 5.12 4.42
N THR A 536 44.96 5.13 5.27
CA THR A 536 44.79 5.34 6.70
C THR A 536 44.10 6.69 6.92
N ARG A 537 42.79 6.71 7.15
CA ARG A 537 42.12 7.88 7.74
C ARG A 537 40.85 7.47 8.49
N ILE A 538 41.06 6.91 9.68
CA ILE A 538 40.03 6.86 10.73
C ILE A 538 39.97 8.28 11.29
N GLU A 539 39.07 9.12 10.80
CA GLU A 539 38.75 10.39 11.46
C GLU A 539 37.36 10.33 12.09
N ARG A 540 37.37 9.70 13.28
CA ARG A 540 36.60 10.02 14.49
C ARG A 540 35.06 10.00 14.41
N VAL A 541 34.50 8.82 14.69
CA VAL A 541 33.25 8.74 15.47
C VAL A 541 33.54 9.36 16.85
N ALA A 542 33.09 10.59 17.07
CA ALA A 542 33.20 11.29 18.36
C ALA A 542 32.58 10.43 19.47
N ARG A 543 33.36 10.00 20.45
CA ARG A 543 32.84 9.26 21.61
C ARG A 543 32.33 10.26 22.64
N ARG A 544 31.13 10.00 23.18
CA ARG A 544 30.43 10.45 24.42
C ARG A 544 30.69 11.86 25.01
N ASN A 545 31.90 12.43 24.94
CA ASN A 545 32.32 13.71 25.52
C ASN A 545 33.07 14.64 24.54
N ASP A 546 33.31 14.25 23.29
CA ASP A 546 33.99 15.12 22.33
C ASP A 546 33.05 16.22 21.82
N LEU A 547 33.41 17.49 22.06
CA LEU A 547 32.75 18.64 21.45
C LEU A 547 32.97 18.58 19.93
N VAL A 548 31.90 18.81 19.17
CA VAL A 548 32.00 18.99 17.72
C VAL A 548 33.00 20.13 17.45
N PRO A 549 34.01 19.94 16.58
CA PRO A 549 34.99 20.97 16.28
C PRO A 549 34.33 22.30 15.91
N LEU A 550 34.74 23.39 16.58
CA LEU A 550 34.20 24.74 16.39
C LEU A 550 34.40 25.31 14.97
N SER A 551 35.25 24.67 14.16
CA SER A 551 35.52 25.01 12.76
C SER A 551 34.42 24.59 11.79
N ILE A 552 33.50 23.72 12.24
CA ILE A 552 32.42 23.23 11.38
C ILE A 552 31.32 24.31 11.32
N SER A 553 31.08 24.81 10.11
CA SER A 553 30.00 25.73 9.76
C SER A 553 29.35 25.23 8.48
N ASN A 554 28.07 25.55 8.26
CA ASN A 554 27.26 25.03 7.14
C ASN A 554 27.05 23.50 7.17
N HIS A 555 26.85 22.93 8.36
CA HIS A 555 26.51 21.51 8.54
C HIS A 555 25.00 21.29 8.62
N ILE A 556 24.59 20.03 8.47
CA ILE A 556 23.22 19.57 8.69
C ILE A 556 23.13 18.84 10.02
N VAL A 557 22.14 19.17 10.84
CA VAL A 557 21.88 18.49 12.11
C VAL A 557 20.66 17.57 11.97
N ILE A 558 20.83 16.29 12.29
CA ILE A 558 19.77 15.29 12.36
C ILE A 558 19.46 15.05 13.83
N CYS A 559 18.25 15.37 14.24
CA CYS A 559 17.74 15.25 15.60
C CYS A 559 16.79 14.07 15.69
N ASP A 560 17.06 13.16 16.63
CA ASP A 560 16.18 12.05 16.98
C ASP A 560 15.90 12.09 18.49
N ALA A 561 14.63 11.97 18.84
CA ALA A 561 14.16 11.95 20.23
C ALA A 561 13.84 10.54 20.73
N SER A 562 14.02 9.51 19.89
CA SER A 562 13.69 8.12 20.21
C SER A 562 14.74 7.49 21.14
N ASP A 563 14.32 6.65 22.08
CA ASP A 563 15.25 5.94 22.98
C ASP A 563 16.22 5.00 22.26
N LEU A 564 15.82 4.49 21.10
CA LEU A 564 16.64 3.62 20.25
C LEU A 564 17.27 4.46 19.14
N PHE A 565 18.51 4.12 18.79
CA PHE A 565 19.18 4.79 17.68
C PHE A 565 18.36 4.60 16.39
N PRO A 566 18.15 5.67 15.59
CA PRO A 566 17.24 5.66 14.46
C PRO A 566 17.66 4.61 13.41
N ARG A 567 16.65 3.95 12.82
CA ARG A 567 16.87 2.91 11.81
C ARG A 567 17.32 3.51 10.48
N ASN A 568 18.25 2.83 9.82
CA ASN A 568 18.64 3.09 8.44
C ASN A 568 19.07 4.55 8.16
N VAL A 569 19.63 5.25 9.15
CA VAL A 569 20.12 6.64 8.98
C VAL A 569 21.28 6.74 7.99
N GLU A 570 22.00 5.64 7.77
CA GLU A 570 22.96 5.52 6.67
C GLU A 570 22.34 5.83 5.30
N LEU A 571 21.07 5.47 5.07
CA LEU A 571 20.36 5.79 3.82
C LEU A 571 20.09 7.30 3.72
N LEU A 572 19.79 7.95 4.85
CA LEU A 572 19.59 9.40 4.91
C LEU A 572 20.89 10.15 4.61
N ILE A 573 22.00 9.73 5.22
CA ILE A 573 23.33 10.31 4.98
C ILE A 573 23.72 10.17 3.51
N GLN A 574 23.58 8.95 2.96
CA GLN A 574 23.89 8.70 1.55
C GLN A 574 23.00 9.54 0.62
N SER A 575 21.71 9.64 0.92
CA SER A 575 20.77 10.45 0.13
C SER A 575 21.08 11.95 0.21
N LEU A 576 21.49 12.45 1.38
CA LEU A 576 21.89 13.85 1.58
C LEU A 576 23.15 14.19 0.78
N LYS A 577 24.22 13.39 0.90
CA LYS A 577 25.46 13.62 0.13
C LYS A 577 25.19 13.60 -1.37
N ASN A 578 24.37 12.65 -1.84
CA ASN A 578 23.93 12.61 -3.25
C ASN A 578 23.13 13.84 -3.66
N ALA A 579 22.17 14.28 -2.85
CA ALA A 579 21.28 15.39 -3.19
C ALA A 579 21.99 16.76 -3.22
N TYR A 580 23.04 16.95 -2.41
CA TYR A 580 23.88 18.14 -2.44
C TYR A 580 25.04 18.07 -3.44
N GLU A 581 25.30 16.89 -4.02
CA GLU A 581 26.48 16.60 -4.84
C GLU A 581 27.81 16.95 -4.14
N ASP A 582 27.82 16.84 -2.80
CA ASP A 582 28.94 17.21 -1.94
C ASP A 582 29.29 16.05 -0.98
N GLU A 583 30.41 15.39 -1.26
CA GLU A 583 30.94 14.29 -0.44
C GLU A 583 31.54 14.79 0.88
N ASP A 584 31.94 16.06 0.98
CA ASP A 584 32.55 16.63 2.18
C ASP A 584 31.51 17.30 3.10
N LEU A 585 30.21 17.22 2.76
CA LEU A 585 29.11 17.71 3.58
C LEU A 585 29.20 17.17 5.02
N SER A 586 29.28 18.09 5.97
CA SER A 586 29.36 17.79 7.40
C SER A 586 27.96 17.51 7.96
N ILE A 587 27.79 16.33 8.57
CA ILE A 587 26.51 15.87 9.13
C ILE A 587 26.70 15.54 10.61
N ILE A 588 25.81 16.06 11.46
CA ILE A 588 25.82 15.82 12.89
C ILE A 588 24.52 15.14 13.29
N ILE A 589 24.61 13.98 13.95
CA ILE A 589 23.47 13.22 14.46
C ILE A 589 23.37 13.40 15.96
N LEU A 590 22.25 13.91 16.45
CA LEU A 590 21.89 14.02 17.85
C LEU A 590 20.83 12.97 18.18
N SER A 591 21.20 11.94 18.93
CA SER A 591 20.27 10.89 19.40
C SER A 591 20.65 10.45 20.82
N PRO A 592 19.67 10.13 21.69
CA PRO A 592 19.95 9.58 23.01
C PRO A 592 20.35 8.09 22.92
N GLY A 593 19.94 7.42 21.84
CA GLY A 593 20.16 6.01 21.58
C GLY A 593 21.64 5.64 21.42
N GLN A 594 22.00 4.45 21.87
CA GLN A 594 23.34 3.92 21.70
C GLN A 594 23.53 3.33 20.30
N VAL A 595 24.65 3.66 19.65
CA VAL A 595 24.99 3.11 18.34
C VAL A 595 25.52 1.68 18.51
N ASP A 596 24.99 0.75 17.70
CA ASP A 596 25.47 -0.62 17.64
C ASP A 596 26.81 -0.69 16.89
N ARG A 597 27.70 -1.61 17.28
CA ARG A 597 29.04 -1.76 16.68
C ARG A 597 29.00 -1.97 15.15
N GLN A 598 27.98 -2.67 14.64
CA GLN A 598 27.81 -2.86 13.20
C GLN A 598 27.46 -1.54 12.50
N ARG A 599 26.63 -0.70 13.11
CA ARG A 599 26.29 0.62 12.56
C ARG A 599 27.46 1.59 12.65
N GLU A 600 28.25 1.53 13.72
CA GLU A 600 29.48 2.33 13.82
C GLU A 600 30.46 2.05 12.67
N LEU A 601 30.54 0.80 12.20
CA LEU A 601 31.37 0.44 11.05
C LEU A 601 30.84 1.07 9.75
N VAL A 602 29.54 0.94 9.49
CA VAL A 602 28.90 1.52 8.29
C VAL A 602 28.96 3.05 8.31
N LEU A 603 28.75 3.68 9.46
CA LEU A 603 28.90 5.13 9.62
C LEU A 603 30.36 5.58 9.44
N GLY A 604 31.32 4.72 9.77
CA GLY A 604 32.74 4.98 9.59
C GLY A 604 33.21 5.03 8.13
N ASP A 605 32.42 4.49 7.20
CA ASP A 605 32.69 4.58 5.76
C ASP A 605 32.42 5.98 5.19
N PHE A 606 31.62 6.80 5.88
CA PHE A 606 31.27 8.15 5.46
C PHE A 606 32.24 9.20 6.02
N THR A 607 32.59 10.19 5.18
CA THR A 607 33.38 11.35 5.57
C THR A 607 32.55 12.39 6.32
N ASN A 608 33.14 13.06 7.31
CA ASN A 608 32.57 14.20 8.05
C ASN A 608 31.20 13.94 8.73
N VAL A 609 31.00 12.72 9.26
CA VAL A 609 29.82 12.35 10.05
C VAL A 609 30.16 12.32 11.54
N TYR A 610 29.42 13.08 12.33
CA TYR A 610 29.59 13.17 13.78
C TYR A 610 28.34 12.66 14.51
N VAL A 611 28.51 11.83 15.54
CA VAL A 611 27.41 11.37 16.39
C VAL A 611 27.58 11.96 17.79
N VAL A 612 26.59 12.73 18.22
CA VAL A 612 26.52 13.35 19.55
C VAL A 612 25.44 12.65 20.35
N ARG A 613 25.83 12.05 21.48
CA ARG A 613 24.87 11.45 22.40
C ARG A 613 24.18 12.54 23.22
N GLY A 614 22.88 12.68 23.07
CA GLY A 614 22.07 13.70 23.74
C GLY A 614 20.64 13.71 23.22
N THR A 615 19.76 14.48 23.85
CA THR A 615 18.36 14.60 23.43
C THR A 615 18.08 15.97 22.82
N PRO A 616 17.36 16.06 21.69
CA PRO A 616 16.95 17.34 21.12
C PRO A 616 15.92 18.07 22.00
N LEU A 617 15.36 17.41 23.01
CA LEU A 617 14.48 18.02 24.00
C LEU A 617 15.24 18.94 24.97
N ALA A 618 16.55 18.75 25.12
CA ALA A 618 17.40 19.60 25.93
C ALA A 618 18.14 20.63 25.06
N GLN A 619 17.86 21.91 25.27
CA GLN A 619 18.52 22.99 24.52
C GLN A 619 20.05 22.99 24.69
N GLY A 620 20.56 22.53 25.84
CA GLY A 620 22.00 22.39 26.07
C GLY A 620 22.66 21.41 25.09
N ASP A 621 21.98 20.31 24.76
CA ASP A 621 22.49 19.31 23.81
C ASP A 621 22.44 19.80 22.38
N LEU A 622 21.40 20.53 22.00
CA LEU A 622 21.32 21.22 20.71
C LEU A 622 22.46 22.23 20.54
N ARG A 623 22.82 22.98 21.59
CA ARG A 623 23.97 23.89 21.54
C ARG A 623 25.30 23.18 21.35
N ARG A 624 25.47 21.95 21.88
CA ARG A 624 26.69 21.14 21.64
C ARG A 624 26.88 20.74 20.17
N THR A 625 25.80 20.72 19.39
CA THR A 625 25.83 20.47 17.93
C THR A 625 26.06 21.72 17.09
N HIS A 626 26.24 22.89 17.72
CA HIS A 626 26.32 24.19 17.04
C HIS A 626 25.14 24.44 16.10
N ILE A 627 23.92 24.11 16.54
CA ILE A 627 22.68 24.32 15.75
C ILE A 627 22.53 25.76 15.27
N GLU A 628 23.06 26.72 16.04
CA GLU A 628 23.10 28.15 15.70
C GLU A 628 23.95 28.49 14.47
N ARG A 629 24.79 27.56 13.99
CA ARG A 629 25.61 27.68 12.78
C ARG A 629 25.23 26.66 11.70
N ALA A 630 24.26 25.80 11.98
CA ALA A 630 23.79 24.82 11.03
C ALA A 630 23.04 25.49 9.87
N GLN A 631 23.16 24.92 8.68
CA GLN A 631 22.43 25.39 7.50
C GLN A 631 20.96 24.95 7.57
N LYS A 632 20.72 23.69 7.95
CA LYS A 632 19.39 23.05 8.03
C LYS A 632 19.36 22.02 9.15
N ALA A 633 18.15 21.71 9.62
CA ALA A 633 17.92 20.69 10.63
C ALA A 633 16.81 19.72 10.21
N ILE A 634 16.98 18.44 10.56
CA ILE A 634 16.00 17.37 10.34
C ILE A 634 15.60 16.85 11.71
N VAL A 635 14.31 16.79 12.01
CA VAL A 635 13.76 16.17 13.21
C VAL A 635 13.02 14.90 12.80
N LEU A 636 13.53 13.75 13.23
CA LEU A 636 12.91 12.45 13.00
C LEU A 636 11.77 12.20 13.99
N GLY A 637 10.72 11.54 13.51
CA GLY A 637 9.55 11.17 14.29
C GLY A 637 9.87 10.05 15.28
N ASN A 638 9.19 10.04 16.42
CA ASN A 638 9.41 9.03 17.44
C ASN A 638 8.82 7.68 17.00
N CYS A 639 9.67 6.65 16.87
CA CYS A 639 9.26 5.31 16.45
C CYS A 639 8.98 4.35 17.62
N ASN A 640 9.03 4.83 18.86
CA ASN A 640 9.03 4.01 20.08
C ASN A 640 7.75 4.10 20.93
N ILE A 641 6.67 4.73 20.48
CA ILE A 641 5.47 4.81 21.30
C ILE A 641 4.64 3.55 21.09
N ARG A 642 4.50 2.75 22.16
CA ARG A 642 3.53 1.67 22.21
C ARG A 642 2.16 2.25 21.89
N ALA A 643 1.48 1.67 20.89
CA ALA A 643 0.08 1.98 20.59
C ALA A 643 -0.88 1.77 21.78
N ASP A 644 -0.40 1.24 22.91
CA ASP A 644 -1.15 0.98 24.14
C ASP A 644 -1.10 2.13 25.16
N SER A 645 -0.30 3.18 24.94
CA SER A 645 -0.25 4.37 25.81
C SER A 645 -1.40 5.31 25.47
N GLU A 646 -2.61 5.02 25.95
CA GLU A 646 -3.79 5.88 25.78
C GLU A 646 -3.49 7.31 26.25
N GLY A 647 -3.38 8.27 25.31
CA GLY A 647 -3.42 9.71 25.59
C GLY A 647 -2.16 10.53 25.29
N GLU A 648 -1.01 9.93 24.98
CA GLU A 648 0.17 10.69 24.54
C GLU A 648 0.20 10.81 23.01
N SER A 649 0.25 12.05 22.48
CA SER A 649 0.45 12.28 21.06
C SER A 649 1.80 11.70 20.64
N ASN A 650 1.79 10.83 19.62
CA ASN A 650 2.99 10.20 19.08
C ASN A 650 4.04 11.22 18.59
N ASP A 651 3.59 12.43 18.27
CA ASP A 651 4.40 13.50 17.69
C ASP A 651 4.92 14.50 18.72
N SER A 652 4.53 14.39 19.99
CA SER A 652 4.88 15.35 21.04
C SER A 652 6.37 15.63 21.15
N ALA A 653 7.21 14.59 21.09
CA ALA A 653 8.67 14.73 21.16
C ALA A 653 9.25 15.46 19.92
N ALA A 654 8.72 15.17 18.73
CA ALA A 654 9.17 15.82 17.49
C ALA A 654 8.75 17.30 17.43
N ILE A 655 7.52 17.59 17.88
CA ILE A 655 6.99 18.95 18.02
C ILE A 655 7.85 19.77 18.99
N LEU A 656 8.14 19.24 20.18
CA LEU A 656 8.98 19.91 21.19
C LEU A 656 10.41 20.12 20.71
N ALA A 657 11.00 19.13 20.02
CA ALA A 657 12.32 19.27 19.42
C ALA A 657 12.35 20.40 18.38
N ASN A 658 11.32 20.50 17.53
CA ASN A 658 11.21 21.61 16.57
C ASN A 658 11.09 22.97 17.26
N MET A 659 10.22 23.10 18.26
CA MET A 659 10.06 24.34 19.04
C MET A 659 11.37 24.78 19.71
N ASN A 660 12.15 23.83 20.25
CA ASN A 660 13.47 24.12 20.81
C ASN A 660 14.46 24.62 19.76
N ILE A 661 14.48 24.03 18.57
CA ILE A 661 15.35 24.48 17.47
C ILE A 661 14.96 25.88 17.01
N GLN A 662 13.67 26.15 16.84
CA GLN A 662 13.15 27.47 16.47
C GLN A 662 13.51 28.52 17.53
N SER A 663 13.37 28.19 18.83
CA SER A 663 13.76 29.09 19.92
C SER A 663 15.24 29.45 19.94
N LEU A 664 16.13 28.55 19.48
CA LEU A 664 17.58 28.79 19.42
C LEU A 664 18.03 29.47 18.12
N CYS A 665 17.36 29.16 17.01
CA CYS A 665 17.75 29.61 15.67
C CYS A 665 17.02 30.86 15.18
N GLY A 666 15.89 31.21 15.79
CA GLY A 666 14.91 32.14 15.23
C GLY A 666 14.17 31.57 14.01
N ASP A 667 13.22 32.34 13.48
CA ASP A 667 12.29 31.92 12.40
C ASP A 667 12.94 31.81 11.00
N GLY A 668 14.26 31.97 10.88
CA GLY A 668 14.95 32.07 9.59
C GLY A 668 15.52 30.76 9.03
N ARG A 669 15.53 29.65 9.79
CA ARG A 669 16.18 28.39 9.37
C ARG A 669 15.18 27.35 8.91
N PHE A 670 15.56 26.64 7.85
CA PHE A 670 14.76 25.53 7.34
C PHE A 670 14.94 24.29 8.22
N VAL A 671 13.89 23.99 9.00
CA VAL A 671 13.76 22.75 9.79
C VAL A 671 12.71 21.86 9.12
N THR A 672 13.05 20.61 8.83
CA THR A 672 12.09 19.58 8.41
C THR A 672 11.78 18.68 9.59
N THR A 673 10.51 18.56 9.95
CA THR A 673 10.02 17.72 11.03
C THR A 673 9.13 16.63 10.48
N GLU A 674 9.40 15.40 10.88
CA GLU A 674 8.52 14.27 10.61
C GLU A 674 7.38 14.22 11.61
N LEU A 675 6.16 14.11 11.11
CA LEU A 675 4.96 13.91 11.90
C LEU A 675 4.22 12.66 11.41
N LEU A 676 3.64 11.92 12.35
CA LEU A 676 2.86 10.72 12.07
C LEU A 676 1.38 11.05 11.86
N ASP A 677 0.86 12.03 12.58
CA ASP A 677 -0.53 12.47 12.49
C ASP A 677 -0.65 13.83 11.77
N VAL A 678 -1.64 13.94 10.87
CA VAL A 678 -1.97 15.17 10.16
C VAL A 678 -2.50 16.24 11.12
N GLU A 679 -3.21 15.84 12.19
CA GLU A 679 -3.77 16.80 13.15
C GLU A 679 -2.67 17.48 13.98
N SER A 680 -1.54 16.80 14.20
CA SER A 680 -0.38 17.31 14.93
C SER A 680 0.24 18.57 14.30
N ILE A 681 0.00 18.82 13.01
CA ILE A 681 0.46 20.01 12.30
C ILE A 681 -0.02 21.31 12.99
N ARG A 682 -1.20 21.27 13.63
CA ARG A 682 -1.81 22.42 14.33
C ARG A 682 -0.95 22.95 15.49
N TYR A 683 -0.09 22.12 16.08
CA TYR A 683 0.74 22.52 17.22
C TYR A 683 2.04 23.23 16.81
N LEU A 684 2.49 23.06 15.56
CA LEU A 684 3.72 23.69 15.06
C LEU A 684 3.52 25.14 14.61
N ASP A 685 2.29 25.53 14.29
CA ASP A 685 1.98 26.85 13.76
C ASP A 685 0.79 27.49 14.50
N HIS A 686 1.10 28.49 15.33
CA HIS A 686 0.12 29.27 16.09
C HIS A 686 -0.67 30.26 15.23
N THR A 687 -0.36 30.41 13.94
CA THR A 687 -1.15 31.31 13.08
C THR A 687 -2.59 30.79 12.94
N GLN A 688 -3.53 31.57 13.49
CA GLN A 688 -4.97 31.32 13.46
C GLN A 688 -5.62 31.49 12.07
N LEU A 689 -4.82 31.81 11.05
CA LEU A 689 -5.32 32.21 9.73
C LEU A 689 -6.11 31.10 9.02
N LEU A 690 -5.73 29.83 9.22
CA LEU A 690 -6.25 28.69 8.44
C LEU A 690 -6.51 27.50 9.40
N GLY A 691 -7.76 27.04 9.50
CA GLY A 691 -8.19 25.94 10.40
C GLY A 691 -7.74 24.55 9.94
N GLU A 692 -7.44 24.42 8.65
CA GLU A 692 -7.06 23.17 8.01
C GLU A 692 -5.55 22.90 8.11
N PRO A 693 -5.13 21.67 8.47
CA PRO A 693 -3.72 21.34 8.70
C PRO A 693 -2.87 21.48 7.43
N LEU A 694 -3.40 21.11 6.27
CA LEU A 694 -2.70 21.23 4.97
C LEU A 694 -2.55 22.69 4.51
N LEU A 695 -3.32 23.61 5.07
CA LEU A 695 -3.23 25.04 4.77
C LEU A 695 -2.32 25.79 5.77
N LYS A 696 -1.64 25.09 6.69
CA LYS A 696 -0.69 25.72 7.62
C LYS A 696 0.63 26.09 6.96
N ARG A 697 1.23 27.21 7.36
CA ARG A 697 2.45 27.74 6.71
C ARG A 697 3.62 26.75 6.81
N THR A 698 3.68 26.02 7.92
CA THR A 698 4.67 24.96 8.16
C THR A 698 4.57 23.83 7.13
N PHE A 699 3.36 23.35 6.82
CA PHE A 699 3.16 22.34 5.79
C PHE A 699 3.43 22.90 4.39
N MET A 700 2.87 24.07 4.06
CA MET A 700 3.05 24.72 2.74
C MET A 700 4.52 25.03 2.43
N GLY A 701 5.30 25.43 3.44
CA GLY A 701 6.71 25.75 3.31
C GLY A 701 7.64 24.53 3.17
N GLY A 702 7.13 23.31 3.35
CA GLY A 702 7.96 22.10 3.32
C GLY A 702 8.65 21.77 4.64
N HIS A 703 8.22 22.35 5.75
CA HIS A 703 8.79 22.05 7.07
C HIS A 703 8.27 20.75 7.67
N ILE A 704 7.26 20.13 7.05
CA ILE A 704 6.61 18.92 7.56
C ILE A 704 6.71 17.82 6.52
N PHE A 705 7.10 16.64 6.97
CA PHE A 705 7.07 15.42 6.17
C PHE A 705 6.24 14.36 6.90
N MET A 706 5.36 13.67 6.15
CA MET A 706 4.45 12.66 6.70
C MET A 706 4.69 11.30 6.02
N PRO A 707 5.19 10.28 6.73
CA PRO A 707 5.39 8.93 6.17
C PRO A 707 4.09 8.25 5.70
N ALA A 708 2.93 8.73 6.17
CA ALA A 708 1.63 8.25 5.76
C ALA A 708 1.36 8.44 4.26
N MET A 709 2.03 9.40 3.61
CA MET A 709 1.98 9.59 2.15
C MET A 709 2.40 8.35 1.36
N LEU A 710 3.24 7.49 1.94
CA LEU A 710 3.69 6.25 1.28
C LEU A 710 2.58 5.19 1.26
N ASP A 711 1.60 5.26 2.17
CA ASP A 711 0.41 4.41 2.14
C ASP A 711 -0.55 4.88 1.05
N THR A 712 -0.75 6.20 0.92
CA THR A 712 -1.58 6.76 -0.16
C THR A 712 -0.94 6.51 -1.52
N ALA A 713 0.38 6.71 -1.66
CA ALA A 713 1.08 6.42 -2.92
C ALA A 713 1.04 4.93 -3.30
N LEU A 714 1.08 4.02 -2.33
CA LEU A 714 0.88 2.59 -2.58
C LEU A 714 -0.57 2.30 -3.01
N CYS A 715 -1.55 2.93 -2.37
CA CYS A 715 -2.96 2.85 -2.77
C CYS A 715 -3.15 3.29 -4.23
N GLN A 716 -2.57 4.43 -4.59
CA GLN A 716 -2.58 5.01 -5.94
C GLN A 716 -2.04 4.07 -7.02
N CYS A 717 -1.20 3.09 -6.66
CA CYS A 717 -0.74 2.07 -7.61
C CYS A 717 -1.86 1.22 -8.20
N TYR A 718 -3.05 1.21 -7.58
CA TYR A 718 -4.24 0.62 -8.18
C TYR A 718 -4.65 1.33 -9.48
N PHE A 719 -4.57 2.66 -9.47
CA PHE A 719 -5.06 3.54 -10.53
C PHE A 719 -3.93 3.94 -11.49
N SER A 720 -2.76 4.25 -10.94
CA SER A 720 -1.55 4.66 -11.65
C SER A 720 -0.40 3.69 -11.36
N SER A 721 -0.14 2.79 -12.31
CA SER A 721 0.82 1.69 -12.13
C SER A 721 2.28 2.11 -11.92
N HIS A 722 2.64 3.36 -12.23
CA HIS A 722 4.02 3.85 -12.20
C HIS A 722 4.27 4.99 -11.22
N ILE A 723 3.28 5.37 -10.40
CA ILE A 723 3.41 6.50 -9.46
C ILE A 723 4.59 6.33 -8.50
N LEU A 724 4.81 5.12 -7.98
CA LEU A 724 5.93 4.83 -7.08
C LEU A 724 7.29 4.92 -7.78
N ASP A 725 7.37 4.45 -9.03
CA ASP A 725 8.60 4.55 -9.81
C ASP A 725 8.94 6.02 -10.08
N VAL A 726 7.93 6.82 -10.43
CA VAL A 726 8.08 8.27 -10.63
C VAL A 726 8.53 8.97 -9.35
N LEU A 727 7.89 8.71 -8.21
CA LEU A 727 8.28 9.27 -6.91
C LEU A 727 9.71 8.87 -6.52
N ARG A 728 10.09 7.60 -6.75
CA ARG A 728 11.45 7.11 -6.51
C ARG A 728 12.46 7.87 -7.36
N HIS A 729 12.20 8.06 -8.65
CA HIS A 729 13.09 8.81 -9.54
C HIS A 729 13.17 10.31 -9.21
N LEU A 730 12.07 10.93 -8.75
CA LEU A 730 12.07 12.31 -8.29
C LEU A 730 12.87 12.46 -6.99
N THR A 731 12.75 11.49 -6.08
CA THR A 731 13.43 11.48 -4.79
C THR A 731 14.94 11.23 -4.94
N PHE A 732 15.32 10.25 -5.77
CA PHE A 732 16.70 9.84 -5.98
C PHE A 732 17.27 10.36 -7.31
N SER A 733 16.90 11.58 -7.73
CA SER A 733 17.29 12.11 -9.04
C SER A 733 18.81 12.26 -9.22
N HIS A 734 19.55 12.32 -8.10
CA HIS A 734 21.00 12.47 -8.05
C HIS A 734 21.74 11.14 -7.83
N ALA A 735 21.02 10.05 -7.57
CA ALA A 735 21.65 8.75 -7.34
C ALA A 735 22.19 8.16 -8.66
N PRO A 736 23.35 7.47 -8.63
CA PRO A 736 23.86 6.78 -9.81
C PRO A 736 22.87 5.71 -10.29
N SER A 737 22.71 5.59 -11.61
CA SER A 737 21.68 4.78 -12.28
C SER A 737 21.63 3.31 -11.85
N ASP A 738 22.74 2.78 -11.32
CA ASP A 738 22.82 1.39 -10.85
C ASP A 738 22.14 1.18 -9.47
N ASN A 739 21.99 2.23 -8.65
CA ASN A 739 21.38 2.13 -7.31
C ASN A 739 19.85 2.28 -7.33
N VAL A 740 19.32 3.06 -8.28
CA VAL A 740 17.86 3.26 -8.44
C VAL A 740 17.17 1.98 -8.94
N ALA A 741 17.90 1.12 -9.65
CA ALA A 741 17.46 -0.15 -10.21
C ALA A 741 17.34 -1.31 -9.18
N SER A 742 17.66 -1.09 -7.90
CA SER A 742 17.69 -2.16 -6.88
C SER A 742 16.32 -2.73 -6.48
N THR A 743 15.20 -2.17 -6.98
CA THR A 743 13.85 -2.75 -6.83
C THR A 743 13.49 -3.80 -7.87
N VAL A 744 14.32 -4.01 -8.90
CA VAL A 744 14.22 -5.17 -9.78
C VAL A 744 15.62 -5.57 -10.16
N ALA A 745 16.14 -6.63 -9.55
CA ALA A 745 17.37 -7.26 -10.02
C ALA A 745 17.21 -7.63 -11.50
N THR A 746 17.73 -6.80 -12.39
CA THR A 746 18.15 -7.27 -13.70
C THR A 746 19.29 -8.24 -13.43
N PRO A 747 19.20 -9.53 -13.81
CA PRO A 747 20.42 -10.30 -13.97
C PRO A 747 21.32 -9.49 -14.91
N LYS A 748 22.63 -9.47 -14.65
CA LYS A 748 23.64 -8.83 -15.51
C LYS A 748 23.37 -9.26 -16.95
N ALA A 749 22.65 -8.44 -17.70
CA ALA A 749 22.44 -8.61 -19.12
C ALA A 749 23.72 -8.09 -19.77
N GLU A 750 24.32 -8.93 -20.59
CA GLU A 750 25.47 -8.58 -21.41
C GLU A 750 25.20 -7.28 -22.18
N GLU A 751 26.28 -6.52 -22.34
CA GLU A 751 26.33 -5.12 -22.73
C GLU A 751 25.65 -4.86 -24.09
N GLU A 752 24.52 -4.13 -24.10
CA GLU A 752 24.00 -3.49 -25.31
C GLU A 752 23.93 -1.96 -25.14
N GLU A 753 24.70 -1.25 -25.98
CA GLU A 753 25.04 0.18 -25.92
C GLU A 753 23.89 1.16 -26.22
N GLY A 754 22.67 0.70 -26.51
CA GLY A 754 21.62 1.55 -27.10
C GLY A 754 20.82 2.44 -26.14
N ILE A 755 20.57 1.99 -24.90
CA ILE A 755 19.55 2.60 -24.01
C ILE A 755 20.14 3.24 -22.75
N ARG A 756 21.38 2.91 -22.35
CA ARG A 756 22.07 3.52 -21.19
C ARG A 756 22.61 4.94 -21.44
N SER A 757 22.48 5.52 -22.63
CA SER A 757 23.08 6.84 -22.95
C SER A 757 22.28 8.05 -22.45
N PHE A 758 21.06 7.87 -21.94
CA PHE A 758 20.23 8.97 -21.46
C PHE A 758 20.53 9.29 -19.99
N LYS A 759 21.18 10.44 -19.74
CA LYS A 759 21.32 10.99 -18.38
C LYS A 759 19.92 11.39 -17.85
N PRO A 760 19.47 10.85 -16.72
CA PRO A 760 18.18 11.24 -16.13
C PRO A 760 18.20 12.71 -15.71
N GLY A 761 17.03 13.36 -15.76
CA GLY A 761 16.86 14.73 -15.27
C GLY A 761 17.09 14.81 -13.76
N LYS A 762 17.80 15.85 -13.33
CA LYS A 762 18.07 16.17 -11.92
C LYS A 762 17.06 17.21 -11.43
N LEU A 763 16.53 17.02 -10.23
CA LEU A 763 15.65 18.00 -9.59
C LEU A 763 16.48 19.01 -8.80
N SER A 764 16.39 20.29 -9.14
CA SER A 764 17.11 21.36 -8.44
C SER A 764 16.23 22.60 -8.30
N LEU A 765 16.50 23.36 -7.24
CA LEU A 765 15.88 24.66 -7.00
C LEU A 765 16.70 25.74 -7.74
N LEU A 766 16.06 26.65 -8.47
CA LEU A 766 16.75 27.63 -9.30
C LEU A 766 16.09 29.00 -9.15
N TYR A 767 16.83 29.96 -8.57
CA TYR A 767 16.38 31.35 -8.51
C TYR A 767 15.87 31.84 -9.85
N VAL A 768 14.66 32.41 -9.84
CA VAL A 768 14.04 32.94 -11.05
C VAL A 768 14.93 34.06 -11.60
N PRO A 769 15.46 33.93 -12.83
CA PRO A 769 16.37 34.93 -13.36
C PRO A 769 15.68 36.29 -13.51
N ASP A 770 16.41 37.39 -13.23
CA ASP A 770 15.87 38.76 -13.21
C ASP A 770 15.07 39.14 -14.46
N ARG A 771 15.45 38.61 -15.64
CA ARG A 771 14.78 38.83 -16.93
C ARG A 771 13.32 38.34 -16.99
N PHE A 772 12.90 37.49 -16.04
CA PHE A 772 11.56 36.92 -15.94
C PHE A 772 10.75 37.44 -14.76
N ILE A 773 11.34 38.24 -13.88
CA ILE A 773 10.61 38.88 -12.78
C ILE A 773 9.54 39.82 -13.38
N GLY A 774 8.30 39.72 -12.87
CA GLY A 774 7.14 40.47 -13.37
C GLY A 774 6.52 39.95 -14.67
N LYS A 775 7.06 38.90 -15.29
CA LYS A 775 6.47 38.25 -16.46
C LYS A 775 5.58 37.08 -16.05
N ARG A 776 4.73 36.64 -16.98
CA ARG A 776 3.91 35.44 -16.81
C ARG A 776 4.78 34.19 -16.73
N TYR A 777 4.40 33.26 -15.85
CA TYR A 777 5.10 31.98 -15.64
C TYR A 777 5.19 31.15 -16.92
N ASP A 778 4.17 31.20 -17.79
CA ASP A 778 4.15 30.54 -19.10
C ASP A 778 5.39 30.83 -19.95
N THR A 779 5.88 32.06 -19.91
CA THR A 779 7.00 32.56 -20.68
C THR A 779 8.31 31.98 -20.14
N LEU A 780 8.43 31.84 -18.82
CA LEU A 780 9.55 31.18 -18.17
C LEU A 780 9.59 29.69 -18.58
N VAL A 781 8.47 28.98 -18.44
CA VAL A 781 8.37 27.54 -18.76
C VAL A 781 8.75 27.26 -20.22
N LEU A 782 8.12 27.96 -21.15
CA LEU A 782 8.35 27.76 -22.58
C LEU A 782 9.80 28.10 -22.99
N THR A 783 10.43 29.07 -22.32
CA THR A 783 11.82 29.45 -22.60
C THR A 783 12.81 28.43 -22.05
N LEU A 784 12.61 27.97 -20.81
CA LEU A 784 13.45 26.93 -20.18
C LEU A 784 13.38 25.60 -20.93
N MET A 785 12.17 25.18 -21.33
CA MET A 785 11.98 23.97 -22.15
C MET A 785 12.67 24.08 -23.52
N LYS A 786 12.65 25.26 -24.14
CA LYS A 786 13.23 25.47 -25.49
C LYS A 786 14.75 25.61 -25.47
N GLN A 787 15.30 26.35 -24.51
CA GLN A 787 16.72 26.75 -24.50
C GLN A 787 17.59 25.83 -23.64
N HIS A 788 17.07 25.35 -22.51
CA HIS A 788 17.86 24.63 -21.50
C HIS A 788 17.48 23.15 -21.38
N ALA A 789 16.43 22.71 -22.10
CA ALA A 789 15.88 21.37 -21.99
C ALA A 789 15.61 21.00 -20.52
N SER A 790 14.94 21.92 -19.82
CA SER A 790 14.53 21.79 -18.41
C SER A 790 13.03 21.93 -18.31
N VAL A 791 12.40 21.11 -17.47
CA VAL A 791 10.97 21.19 -17.18
C VAL A 791 10.79 21.77 -15.77
N PRO A 792 10.35 23.03 -15.63
CA PRO A 792 10.05 23.59 -14.31
C PRO A 792 8.75 22.99 -13.77
N MET A 793 8.84 22.33 -12.61
CA MET A 793 7.68 21.68 -11.98
C MET A 793 6.75 22.68 -11.27
N GLY A 794 7.29 23.78 -10.74
CA GLY A 794 6.53 24.77 -9.99
C GLY A 794 7.40 25.95 -9.58
N LEU A 795 6.85 26.82 -8.72
CA LEU A 795 7.54 27.94 -8.11
C LEU A 795 7.50 27.80 -6.59
N TYR A 796 8.65 27.96 -5.93
CA TYR A 796 8.72 28.10 -4.48
C TYR A 796 8.74 29.60 -4.14
N ARG A 797 7.56 30.17 -3.82
CA ARG A 797 7.43 31.60 -3.50
C ARG A 797 7.66 31.84 -2.02
N ILE A 798 8.55 32.79 -1.71
CA ILE A 798 8.80 33.26 -0.36
C ILE A 798 7.84 34.42 -0.07
N VAL A 799 7.02 34.24 0.95
CA VAL A 799 5.96 35.18 1.34
C VAL A 799 6.32 35.79 2.69
N ASN A 800 6.27 37.13 2.78
CA ASN A 800 6.46 37.85 4.04
C ASN A 800 5.32 37.60 5.02
N HIS A 801 5.50 37.94 6.30
CA HIS A 801 4.46 37.78 7.33
C HIS A 801 3.13 38.49 6.98
N GLU A 802 3.19 39.56 6.17
CA GLU A 802 2.07 40.34 5.64
C GLU A 802 1.38 39.71 4.40
N GLY A 803 1.87 38.57 3.90
CA GLY A 803 1.27 37.88 2.74
C GLY A 803 1.82 38.31 1.38
N GLN A 804 2.76 39.26 1.34
CA GLN A 804 3.39 39.72 0.09
C GLN A 804 4.52 38.78 -0.33
N ALA A 805 4.49 38.31 -1.58
CA ALA A 805 5.58 37.53 -2.17
C ALA A 805 6.74 38.47 -2.57
N PHE A 806 7.94 38.24 -2.02
CA PHE A 806 9.11 39.10 -2.29
C PHE A 806 10.23 38.38 -3.06
N ALA A 807 10.25 37.04 -3.06
CA ALA A 807 11.21 36.24 -3.82
C ALA A 807 10.56 34.94 -4.33
N SER A 808 11.06 34.43 -5.45
CA SER A 808 10.61 33.15 -6.03
C SER A 808 11.82 32.35 -6.51
N VAL A 809 11.86 31.07 -6.14
CA VAL A 809 12.95 30.12 -6.45
C VAL A 809 12.41 28.85 -7.09
#